data_AF-A0A933GNL2-F1
#
_entry.id   AF-A0A933GNL2-F1
#
_cell.length_a   1.000
_cell.length_b   1.000
_cell.length_c   1.000
_cell.angle_alpha   90.00
_cell.angle_beta   90.00
_cell.angle_gamma   90.00
#
_symmetry.space_group_name_H-M   'P 1'
#
loop_
_entity.id
_entity.type
_entity.pdbx_description
1 polymer ?
#
loop_
_entity_poly.entity_id
_entity_poly.type
_entity_poly.pdbx_seq_one_letter_code
_entity_poly.pdbx_strand_id
1 'polypeptide(L)'
;MKRVVLFGFFTALIISQLLYGCGGGGGGGGDLAGAPAGDLLIRLNGSVNNDQPAPGGAPDRLMAPGAGYIVKAINAATGVPYPDAYSVTDIDGKFQLSFKIPKGADSAAILVATKDATVFRTFLPLGWTDVSGALINGDAIVAVTISQQSEDLVETLEQNLGLPAMSFGVQAGVGKPANECNWAARNIGFLLVAQTLEITGEVVDGGTTPTGPATITGKVTNTAGQGLAGAVVTAVGTNLSATTDANGNYTIADVTAPGPYYLDVVAPAGYLDGETRASIWLTIGATSSANDVMLSARPPSDATFVGVNVCKTCHNFVDDKYNQLMTSAHSTSIQPDLSRMVNTDKPNVWPALNAPGVLASGIIAKSPVDGTTDVAVYMCNTTAYGYSMQFIASSDAAAGDCASGSVVKVSGTYGGVGSKTNLGSFKQRFLAKLSDVPLAASWNYDLGKDKDYLIMPVQVTQSGDGSPKLGGYKQSEWTSRKRTFARACSNCHNTGLKIAWTDDANKYITSYDYIDENITCERCHGPGSKHQLAGGGKGKYIVNPRYLTANAESQVCGQCHAADAGKSKDPLNVFAFAWNAANANALGGGIYVPGVHDISDYINQPTTPVSAGGGFDAWPDGKHGVAHRQQYSEFVQSAHANNPYEKLACPTCHNAHTAIQSPSNFTVETDSAEYIFNSPKHKNNGLCLACHSTFGPFAGVTKDDVAAINIDAGSSVTKNGVPLSFDSTQVADAKAKIGEAVVQHMNETAGMGLYVVYDPDNEPGVGRCINCHMPKTGKSGGYTTGLDATGKTALIEADQGSHVFDIIPPQVSKALVSTAGGADTKIMPNSCGKCHERYRYSAD
;
A
#
# COMPACT_ATOMS: atom_id res chain seq x y z
N MET A 1 15.74 -18.59 40.03
CA MET A 1 17.17 -18.35 39.74
C MET A 1 17.84 -19.68 39.36
N LYS A 2 18.32 -19.81 38.12
CA LYS A 2 19.33 -20.82 37.72
C LYS A 2 20.44 -20.04 37.00
N ARG A 3 21.69 -20.21 37.42
CA ARG A 3 22.84 -19.72 36.63
C ARG A 3 23.12 -20.73 35.51
N VAL A 4 23.23 -20.26 34.29
CA VAL A 4 23.74 -21.04 33.15
C VAL A 4 25.14 -20.51 32.85
N VAL A 5 26.14 -21.39 32.85
CA VAL A 5 27.52 -21.07 32.49
C VAL A 5 27.86 -21.83 31.22
N LEU A 6 28.14 -21.11 30.14
CA LEU A 6 28.53 -21.66 28.85
C LEU A 6 30.03 -21.45 28.65
N PHE A 7 30.78 -22.55 28.52
CA PHE A 7 32.19 -22.52 28.15
C PHE A 7 32.36 -22.76 26.65
N GLY A 8 32.99 -21.82 25.95
CA GLY A 8 33.38 -21.96 24.55
C GLY A 8 34.85 -21.59 24.35
N PHE A 9 35.63 -22.48 23.76
CA PHE A 9 37.02 -22.20 23.38
C PHE A 9 37.06 -21.67 21.94
N PHE A 10 37.79 -20.58 21.71
CA PHE A 10 38.05 -20.04 20.37
C PHE A 10 39.56 -20.06 20.09
N THR A 11 39.92 -20.36 18.84
CA THR A 11 41.30 -20.26 18.35
C THR A 11 41.29 -19.53 17.02
N ALA A 12 41.89 -18.34 16.97
CA ALA A 12 42.04 -17.58 15.73
C ALA A 12 43.39 -17.93 15.07
N LEU A 13 43.35 -18.57 13.91
CA LEU A 13 44.54 -18.90 13.12
C LEU A 13 44.61 -18.01 11.88
N ILE A 14 45.62 -17.14 11.82
CA ILE A 14 45.84 -16.27 10.64
C ILE A 14 46.65 -17.06 9.61
N ILE A 15 45.96 -17.63 8.62
CA ILE A 15 46.61 -18.24 7.43
C ILE A 15 46.58 -17.22 6.29
N SER A 16 47.78 -16.86 5.81
CA SER A 16 47.97 -16.27 4.48
C SER A 16 48.69 -17.30 3.63
N GLN A 17 48.03 -17.85 2.60
CA GLN A 17 48.67 -18.70 1.61
C GLN A 17 48.20 -18.40 0.18
N LEU A 18 49.19 -18.27 -0.70
CA LEU A 18 49.00 -18.39 -2.13
C LEU A 18 48.69 -19.86 -2.49
N LEU A 19 47.86 -20.06 -3.51
CA LEU A 19 47.51 -21.37 -4.06
C LEU A 19 48.76 -22.15 -4.53
N TYR A 20 48.89 -23.43 -4.13
CA TYR A 20 49.37 -24.53 -5.00
C TYR A 20 49.14 -25.93 -4.35
N GLY A 21 48.28 -26.74 -4.96
CA GLY A 21 48.46 -28.19 -5.23
C GLY A 21 48.57 -29.26 -4.11
N CYS A 22 47.64 -30.24 -4.19
CA CYS A 22 47.79 -31.69 -3.89
C CYS A 22 47.75 -32.25 -2.45
N GLY A 23 46.68 -33.00 -2.13
CA GLY A 23 46.81 -34.48 -2.04
C GLY A 23 46.82 -35.21 -0.67
N GLY A 24 45.64 -35.39 -0.05
CA GLY A 24 45.13 -36.69 0.47
C GLY A 24 45.71 -37.41 1.71
N GLY A 25 44.81 -37.83 2.63
CA GLY A 25 44.85 -39.19 3.21
C GLY A 25 44.96 -39.42 4.74
N GLY A 26 43.82 -39.51 5.44
CA GLY A 26 43.45 -40.69 6.26
C GLY A 26 43.98 -40.96 7.69
N GLY A 27 43.12 -40.73 8.70
CA GLY A 27 42.67 -41.78 9.65
C GLY A 27 43.40 -42.04 11.00
N GLY A 28 42.62 -42.13 12.10
CA GLY A 28 43.02 -42.75 13.40
C GLY A 28 42.51 -42.00 14.65
N GLY A 29 41.97 -42.71 15.66
CA GLY A 29 41.38 -42.11 16.88
C GLY A 29 41.73 -42.83 18.20
N GLY A 30 41.22 -42.34 19.33
CA GLY A 30 41.37 -42.93 20.68
C GLY A 30 40.95 -42.00 21.83
N ASP A 31 40.25 -42.54 22.84
CA ASP A 31 39.62 -41.82 23.98
C ASP A 31 40.56 -41.53 25.18
N LEU A 32 40.18 -40.58 26.07
CA LEU A 32 39.78 -40.86 27.48
C LEU A 32 39.58 -39.63 28.41
N ALA A 33 38.59 -39.78 29.30
CA ALA A 33 38.03 -38.97 30.39
C ALA A 33 38.95 -38.24 31.43
N GLY A 34 38.35 -37.28 32.17
CA GLY A 34 38.66 -37.03 33.60
C GLY A 34 38.65 -35.56 34.11
N ALA A 35 37.70 -35.19 34.99
CA ALA A 35 37.60 -33.89 35.70
C ALA A 35 38.43 -33.87 37.03
N PRO A 36 38.59 -32.78 37.84
CA PRO A 36 37.55 -31.80 38.26
C PRO A 36 38.00 -30.30 38.39
N ALA A 37 37.16 -29.47 39.00
CA ALA A 37 37.09 -28.00 38.88
C ALA A 37 37.86 -27.15 39.93
N GLY A 38 37.95 -25.84 39.64
CA GLY A 38 38.27 -24.74 40.57
C GLY A 38 37.83 -23.39 39.99
N ASP A 39 37.30 -22.48 40.84
CA ASP A 39 36.71 -21.20 40.42
C ASP A 39 37.74 -20.19 39.89
N LEU A 40 37.34 -19.35 38.92
CA LEU A 40 38.04 -18.11 38.56
C LEU A 40 37.02 -17.02 38.17
N LEU A 41 37.44 -15.75 38.27
CA LEU A 41 36.61 -14.55 38.13
C LEU A 41 37.38 -13.51 37.31
N ILE A 42 36.84 -13.03 36.18
CA ILE A 42 37.57 -12.11 35.28
C ILE A 42 36.79 -10.84 34.93
N ARG A 43 37.50 -9.70 35.06
CA ARG A 43 37.08 -8.36 34.62
C ARG A 43 37.75 -8.02 33.29
N LEU A 44 37.08 -7.25 32.43
CA LEU A 44 37.73 -6.55 31.30
C LEU A 44 37.93 -5.05 31.60
N ASN A 45 39.10 -4.54 31.20
CA ASN A 45 39.52 -3.14 31.26
C ASN A 45 40.16 -2.78 29.91
N GLY A 46 39.75 -1.65 29.32
CA GLY A 46 40.50 -0.94 28.28
C GLY A 46 41.01 0.38 28.84
N SER A 47 42.18 0.84 28.38
CA SER A 47 42.78 2.13 28.76
C SER A 47 43.19 2.87 27.50
N VAL A 48 42.98 4.19 27.47
CA VAL A 48 43.47 5.07 26.41
C VAL A 48 44.55 5.96 27.01
N ASN A 49 45.79 5.83 26.53
CA ASN A 49 46.85 6.78 26.89
C ASN A 49 46.60 8.10 26.15
N ASN A 50 46.51 9.20 26.90
CA ASN A 50 46.47 10.54 26.34
C ASN A 50 47.45 11.41 27.14
N ASP A 51 48.48 11.91 26.46
CA ASP A 51 49.59 12.61 27.09
C ASP A 51 49.59 14.08 26.65
N GLN A 52 49.79 14.98 27.63
CA GLN A 52 49.92 16.45 27.55
C GLN A 52 48.62 17.31 27.56
N PRO A 53 48.68 18.54 28.15
CA PRO A 53 47.52 19.14 28.82
C PRO A 53 46.94 20.39 28.14
N ALA A 54 45.68 20.70 28.50
CA ALA A 54 44.95 21.90 28.05
C ALA A 54 45.28 23.17 28.85
N PRO A 55 44.88 24.35 28.33
CA PRO A 55 44.33 25.37 29.23
C PRO A 55 43.08 26.09 28.68
N GLY A 56 42.03 26.12 29.51
CA GLY A 56 41.20 27.32 29.74
C GLY A 56 39.95 27.54 28.85
N GLY A 57 38.78 27.57 29.48
CA GLY A 57 37.56 28.17 28.92
C GLY A 57 36.32 27.26 29.01
N ALA A 58 35.32 27.68 29.79
CA ALA A 58 34.01 27.04 29.90
C ALA A 58 32.90 28.07 29.61
N PRO A 59 31.64 27.67 29.41
CA PRO A 59 31.14 26.42 28.84
C PRO A 59 30.13 26.71 27.70
N ASP A 60 30.34 26.23 26.47
CA ASP A 60 29.30 26.32 25.44
C ASP A 60 29.45 25.25 24.35
N ARG A 61 28.32 24.57 24.06
CA ARG A 61 27.98 23.70 22.91
C ARG A 61 28.95 22.62 22.38
N LEU A 62 28.32 21.69 21.65
CA LEU A 62 28.85 20.70 20.70
C LEU A 62 29.37 19.35 21.23
N MET A 63 28.95 18.34 20.46
CA MET A 63 29.67 17.12 20.06
C MET A 63 31.16 17.05 20.42
N ALA A 64 31.64 15.86 20.78
CA ALA A 64 32.34 14.97 19.82
C ALA A 64 32.85 13.69 20.55
N PRO A 65 33.91 12.96 20.14
CA PRO A 65 33.70 11.68 19.46
C PRO A 65 34.53 10.50 20.03
N GLY A 66 34.27 9.28 19.54
CA GLY A 66 35.32 8.26 19.44
C GLY A 66 35.06 6.88 20.06
N ALA A 67 34.22 6.06 19.42
CA ALA A 67 34.35 4.59 19.29
C ALA A 67 33.14 4.03 18.51
N GLY A 68 33.24 3.94 17.19
CA GLY A 68 32.11 3.64 16.30
C GLY A 68 31.67 2.18 16.25
N TYR A 69 31.20 1.59 17.35
CA TYR A 69 30.64 0.22 17.32
C TYR A 69 29.14 0.22 16.99
N ILE A 70 28.77 -0.45 15.89
CA ILE A 70 27.36 -0.76 15.59
C ILE A 70 27.04 -2.14 16.18
N VAL A 71 26.12 -2.21 17.13
CA VAL A 71 25.56 -3.47 17.64
C VAL A 71 24.19 -3.70 17.02
N LYS A 72 23.95 -4.92 16.52
CA LYS A 72 22.62 -5.37 16.08
C LYS A 72 22.30 -6.73 16.69
N ALA A 73 21.05 -6.89 17.14
CA ALA A 73 20.46 -8.18 17.46
C ALA A 73 19.57 -8.62 16.28
N ILE A 74 19.86 -9.78 15.71
CA ILE A 74 19.09 -10.37 14.60
C ILE A 74 18.58 -11.76 14.97
N ASN A 75 17.40 -12.12 14.45
CA ASN A 75 16.91 -13.49 14.47
C ASN A 75 17.74 -14.34 13.49
N ALA A 76 18.40 -15.40 13.99
CA ALA A 76 19.32 -16.21 13.17
C ALA A 76 18.64 -17.01 12.04
N ALA A 77 17.33 -17.27 12.12
CA ALA A 77 16.60 -18.01 11.09
C ALA A 77 16.03 -17.10 9.98
N THR A 78 15.65 -15.87 10.32
CA THR A 78 14.96 -14.96 9.38
C THR A 78 15.79 -13.73 8.97
N GLY A 79 16.90 -13.44 9.67
CA GLY A 79 17.72 -12.25 9.45
C GLY A 79 17.05 -10.93 9.87
N VAL A 80 15.84 -10.98 10.42
CA VAL A 80 15.07 -9.79 10.83
C VAL A 80 15.70 -9.19 12.09
N PRO A 81 15.95 -7.85 12.15
CA PRO A 81 16.39 -7.17 13.36
C PRO A 81 15.33 -7.22 14.46
N TYR A 82 15.76 -7.29 15.71
CA TYR A 82 14.90 -6.99 16.85
C TYR A 82 15.06 -5.52 17.26
N PRO A 83 14.20 -4.59 16.79
CA PRO A 83 14.19 -3.22 17.33
C PRO A 83 13.87 -3.24 18.82
N ASP A 84 14.46 -2.29 19.57
CA ASP A 84 14.23 -2.04 21.01
C ASP A 84 14.52 -3.22 21.98
N ALA A 85 15.08 -4.31 21.47
CA ALA A 85 15.44 -5.51 22.24
C ALA A 85 16.77 -5.38 23.00
N TYR A 86 17.41 -4.21 23.02
CA TYR A 86 18.67 -3.99 23.73
C TYR A 86 18.80 -2.57 24.29
N SER A 87 19.64 -2.43 25.32
CA SER A 87 20.11 -1.14 25.82
C SER A 87 21.62 -1.16 26.01
N VAL A 88 22.27 -0.04 25.69
CA VAL A 88 23.69 0.20 25.96
C VAL A 88 23.78 1.28 27.03
N THR A 89 24.55 1.03 28.09
CA THR A 89 24.76 2.00 29.18
C THR A 89 26.26 2.17 29.41
N ASP A 90 26.73 3.42 29.45
CA ASP A 90 28.10 3.75 29.84
C ASP A 90 28.18 3.87 31.37
N ILE A 91 29.11 3.13 31.98
CA ILE A 91 29.42 3.20 33.41
C ILE A 91 30.94 3.29 33.52
N ASP A 92 31.43 4.46 33.95
CA ASP A 92 32.85 4.76 34.16
C ASP A 92 33.76 4.42 32.96
N GLY A 93 33.31 4.72 31.73
CA GLY A 93 34.07 4.46 30.50
C GLY A 93 34.01 3.00 30.05
N LYS A 94 32.92 2.30 30.38
CA LYS A 94 32.67 0.90 30.01
C LYS A 94 31.24 0.72 29.54
N PHE A 95 31.09 0.07 28.39
CA PHE A 95 29.79 -0.25 27.81
C PHE A 95 29.22 -1.53 28.45
N GLN A 96 28.06 -1.41 29.08
CA GLN A 96 27.22 -2.53 29.48
C GLN A 96 26.11 -2.74 28.44
N LEU A 97 25.98 -3.94 27.91
CA LEU A 97 24.85 -4.34 27.04
C LEU A 97 23.85 -5.20 27.80
N SER A 98 22.57 -4.84 27.68
CA SER A 98 21.44 -5.64 28.18
C SER A 98 20.50 -5.97 27.02
N PHE A 99 19.84 -7.14 27.07
CA PHE A 99 18.94 -7.62 26.01
C PHE A 99 17.59 -8.10 26.56
N LYS A 100 16.55 -8.03 25.74
CA LYS A 100 15.21 -8.58 25.99
C LYS A 100 14.81 -9.51 24.83
N ILE A 101 14.64 -10.80 25.10
CA ILE A 101 14.18 -11.79 24.12
C ILE A 101 12.72 -12.17 24.43
N PRO A 102 11.78 -12.06 23.49
CA PRO A 102 10.41 -12.54 23.68
C PRO A 102 10.34 -14.04 23.94
N LYS A 103 9.44 -14.48 24.82
CA LYS A 103 9.19 -15.90 25.07
C LYS A 103 8.51 -16.53 23.85
N GLY A 104 9.12 -17.58 23.29
CA GLY A 104 8.64 -18.25 22.07
C GLY A 104 9.36 -17.84 20.77
N ALA A 105 10.54 -17.21 20.85
CA ALA A 105 11.41 -17.04 19.69
C ALA A 105 12.24 -18.32 19.45
N ASP A 106 11.87 -19.12 18.45
CA ASP A 106 12.50 -20.41 18.12
C ASP A 106 13.91 -20.30 17.50
N SER A 107 14.47 -19.09 17.40
CA SER A 107 15.72 -18.80 16.71
C SER A 107 16.74 -18.16 17.63
N ALA A 108 18.01 -18.59 17.51
CA ALA A 108 19.09 -17.94 18.22
C ALA A 108 19.24 -16.45 17.86
N ALA A 109 19.74 -15.66 18.79
CA ALA A 109 20.17 -14.29 18.52
C ALA A 109 21.67 -14.27 18.19
N ILE A 110 22.07 -13.51 17.17
CA ILE A 110 23.47 -13.23 16.83
C ILE A 110 23.77 -11.77 17.16
N LEU A 111 24.80 -11.54 17.98
CA LEU A 111 25.46 -10.23 18.08
C LEU A 111 26.52 -10.10 16.98
N VAL A 112 26.63 -8.89 16.43
CA VAL A 112 27.79 -8.45 15.64
C VAL A 112 28.16 -7.05 16.12
N ALA A 113 29.46 -6.80 16.31
CA ALA A 113 30.01 -5.48 16.58
C ALA A 113 31.18 -5.22 15.62
N THR A 114 31.14 -4.13 14.86
CA THR A 114 32.22 -3.69 13.96
C THR A 114 32.44 -2.19 14.10
N LYS A 115 33.66 -1.73 13.82
CA LYS A 115 34.12 -0.36 14.09
C LYS A 115 33.93 0.63 12.93
N ASP A 116 33.67 0.14 11.72
CA ASP A 116 33.48 0.94 10.51
C ASP A 116 32.16 0.64 9.81
N ALA A 117 31.60 1.67 9.17
CA ALA A 117 30.27 1.68 8.58
C ALA A 117 30.28 1.27 7.09
N THR A 118 30.61 0.01 6.79
CA THR A 118 30.58 -0.54 5.42
C THR A 118 29.67 -1.77 5.30
N VAL A 119 28.50 -1.54 4.71
CA VAL A 119 27.52 -2.48 4.10
C VAL A 119 27.64 -3.97 4.51
N PHE A 120 26.82 -4.38 5.47
CA PHE A 120 26.57 -5.80 5.73
C PHE A 120 25.60 -6.38 4.68
N ARG A 121 25.99 -7.49 4.03
CA ARG A 121 25.07 -8.35 3.25
C ARG A 121 25.16 -9.77 3.79
N THR A 122 24.08 -10.25 4.39
CA THR A 122 23.94 -11.64 4.84
C THR A 122 23.76 -12.56 3.64
N PHE A 123 24.72 -13.47 3.43
CA PHE A 123 24.52 -14.69 2.64
C PHE A 123 24.16 -15.82 3.60
N LEU A 124 23.01 -16.49 3.36
CA LEU A 124 22.65 -17.76 3.99
C LEU A 124 22.71 -18.86 2.90
N PRO A 125 23.40 -19.99 3.13
CA PRO A 125 23.69 -20.95 2.06
C PRO A 125 22.58 -22.00 1.85
N LEU A 126 22.07 -22.06 0.63
CA LEU A 126 21.64 -23.30 -0.03
C LEU A 126 22.20 -23.30 -1.47
N GLY A 127 23.33 -24.00 -1.68
CA GLY A 127 23.98 -24.16 -3.00
C GLY A 127 25.16 -23.20 -3.27
N TRP A 128 26.25 -23.73 -3.85
CA TRP A 128 27.56 -23.07 -4.08
C TRP A 128 27.83 -22.91 -5.60
N THR A 129 28.80 -22.14 -6.10
CA THR A 129 29.86 -21.27 -5.51
C THR A 129 29.60 -19.78 -5.90
N ASP A 130 30.48 -18.76 -5.84
CA ASP A 130 31.93 -18.63 -5.63
C ASP A 130 32.32 -17.22 -5.09
N VAL A 131 33.61 -16.97 -4.80
CA VAL A 131 34.10 -15.75 -4.13
C VAL A 131 35.42 -15.22 -4.73
N SER A 132 35.60 -13.90 -4.84
CA SER A 132 36.95 -13.28 -4.89
C SER A 132 36.99 -11.76 -4.57
N GLY A 133 38.02 -11.33 -3.80
CA GLY A 133 38.39 -9.93 -3.49
C GLY A 133 37.91 -9.42 -2.10
N ALA A 134 38.75 -9.30 -1.04
CA ALA A 134 39.85 -8.34 -0.79
C ALA A 134 39.36 -6.93 -0.33
N LEU A 135 39.92 -6.21 0.67
CA LEU A 135 41.14 -6.36 1.49
C LEU A 135 41.21 -5.32 2.66
N ILE A 136 42.18 -5.48 3.58
CA ILE A 136 42.86 -4.45 4.45
C ILE A 136 42.19 -3.98 5.76
N ASN A 137 43.02 -3.99 6.82
CA ASN A 137 42.88 -3.50 8.20
C ASN A 137 41.71 -4.09 9.02
N GLY A 138 42.08 -4.88 10.03
CA GLY A 138 41.13 -5.66 10.81
C GLY A 138 40.66 -4.99 12.09
N ASP A 139 39.46 -5.36 12.49
CA ASP A 139 38.94 -5.35 13.86
C ASP A 139 38.04 -6.60 14.01
N ALA A 140 37.89 -7.14 15.21
CA ALA A 140 37.42 -8.52 15.42
C ALA A 140 35.90 -8.72 15.20
N ILE A 141 35.51 -9.84 14.58
CA ILE A 141 34.14 -10.35 14.58
C ILE A 141 33.95 -11.25 15.80
N VAL A 142 33.02 -10.89 16.70
CA VAL A 142 32.57 -11.75 17.79
C VAL A 142 31.13 -12.15 17.53
N ALA A 143 30.91 -13.40 17.11
CA ALA A 143 29.58 -13.98 16.95
C ALA A 143 29.25 -14.80 18.21
N VAL A 144 28.21 -14.38 18.94
CA VAL A 144 27.65 -15.13 20.08
C VAL A 144 26.29 -15.66 19.66
N THR A 145 26.06 -16.96 19.84
CA THR A 145 24.80 -17.64 19.55
C THR A 145 24.13 -18.05 20.86
N ILE A 146 22.91 -17.59 21.11
CA ILE A 146 22.14 -17.90 22.33
C ILE A 146 20.87 -18.68 21.93
N SER A 147 20.74 -19.94 22.35
CA SER A 147 19.58 -20.82 22.11
C SER A 147 18.91 -21.23 23.43
N GLN A 148 17.58 -21.41 23.44
CA GLN A 148 16.85 -21.98 24.58
C GLN A 148 16.85 -23.52 24.60
N GLN A 149 17.20 -24.19 23.50
CA GLN A 149 17.36 -25.65 23.45
C GLN A 149 18.85 -25.98 23.43
N SER A 150 19.37 -26.48 24.55
CA SER A 150 20.79 -26.77 24.76
C SER A 150 21.15 -28.26 24.70
N GLU A 151 20.20 -29.14 24.38
CA GLU A 151 20.44 -30.60 24.35
C GLU A 151 20.17 -31.20 22.94
N ASP A 152 19.10 -30.84 22.23
CA ASP A 152 18.73 -31.49 20.96
C ASP A 152 19.48 -31.00 19.69
N LEU A 153 20.16 -29.86 19.75
CA LEU A 153 20.76 -29.24 18.53
C LEU A 153 22.07 -29.90 18.08
N VAL A 154 22.75 -30.62 18.97
CA VAL A 154 24.08 -31.22 18.69
C VAL A 154 23.94 -32.52 17.90
N GLU A 155 23.01 -33.41 18.29
CA GLU A 155 22.77 -34.69 17.60
C GLU A 155 22.21 -34.50 16.17
N THR A 156 21.41 -33.45 15.96
CA THR A 156 20.73 -33.19 14.67
C THR A 156 21.69 -32.70 13.57
N LEU A 157 22.86 -32.16 13.93
CA LEU A 157 23.90 -31.71 12.99
C LEU A 157 24.82 -32.84 12.53
N GLU A 158 25.11 -33.83 13.39
CA GLU A 158 26.01 -34.94 13.05
C GLU A 158 25.36 -35.95 12.09
N GLN A 159 24.04 -36.18 12.18
CA GLN A 159 23.36 -37.17 11.34
C GLN A 159 23.05 -36.68 9.91
N ASN A 160 23.00 -35.37 9.64
CA ASN A 160 22.45 -34.83 8.38
C ASN A 160 23.50 -34.37 7.34
N LEU A 161 24.81 -34.38 7.65
CA LEU A 161 25.84 -33.78 6.77
C LEU A 161 26.91 -34.74 6.23
N GLY A 162 27.00 -35.99 6.70
CA GLY A 162 27.69 -37.07 5.97
C GLY A 162 29.17 -36.86 5.61
N LEU A 163 29.94 -36.14 6.43
CA LEU A 163 31.38 -35.91 6.21
C LEU A 163 32.25 -36.82 7.11
N PRO A 164 33.36 -37.39 6.61
CA PRO A 164 34.25 -38.24 7.40
C PRO A 164 35.16 -37.43 8.32
N ALA A 165 35.36 -37.92 9.55
CA ALA A 165 36.20 -37.28 10.56
C ALA A 165 37.69 -37.23 10.18
N MET A 166 38.33 -36.09 10.45
CA MET A 166 39.79 -35.94 10.45
C MET A 166 40.26 -35.33 11.77
N SER A 167 41.17 -36.02 12.45
CA SER A 167 41.75 -35.67 13.74
C SER A 167 43.08 -34.92 13.58
N PHE A 168 43.30 -33.87 14.38
CA PHE A 168 44.60 -33.19 14.50
C PHE A 168 45.18 -33.39 15.90
N GLY A 169 46.35 -34.04 15.98
CA GLY A 169 47.15 -34.18 17.18
C GLY A 169 48.42 -33.33 17.11
N VAL A 170 48.86 -32.77 18.25
CA VAL A 170 50.12 -32.03 18.35
C VAL A 170 51.27 -33.01 18.56
N GLN A 171 52.23 -33.05 17.63
CA GLN A 171 53.48 -33.79 17.80
C GLN A 171 54.64 -32.80 17.98
N ALA A 172 55.35 -32.90 19.11
CA ALA A 172 56.54 -32.11 19.40
C ALA A 172 57.78 -33.01 19.48
N GLY A 173 58.85 -32.69 18.73
CA GLY A 173 60.20 -33.14 19.10
C GLY A 173 61.20 -33.47 17.98
N VAL A 174 62.15 -32.55 17.77
CA VAL A 174 63.60 -32.78 17.58
C VAL A 174 64.11 -33.66 16.41
N GLY A 175 64.89 -33.07 15.49
CA GLY A 175 65.86 -33.80 14.64
C GLY A 175 66.15 -33.19 13.25
N LYS A 176 67.32 -32.58 13.06
CA LYS A 176 67.92 -32.13 11.76
C LYS A 176 68.87 -33.24 11.21
N PRO A 177 69.49 -33.19 9.99
CA PRO A 177 69.64 -32.04 9.06
C PRO A 177 69.58 -32.26 7.51
N ALA A 178 69.41 -31.14 6.80
CA ALA A 178 70.12 -30.66 5.59
C ALA A 178 70.04 -31.35 4.19
N ASN A 179 69.39 -30.65 3.25
CA ASN A 179 70.03 -30.12 2.01
C ASN A 179 69.47 -28.71 1.73
N GLU A 180 70.18 -27.86 0.98
CA GLU A 180 70.04 -26.39 1.06
C GLU A 180 69.27 -25.71 -0.10
N CYS A 181 68.51 -24.65 0.24
CA CYS A 181 68.56 -23.38 -0.49
C CYS A 181 68.10 -22.23 0.44
N ASN A 182 68.83 -21.11 0.46
CA ASN A 182 68.82 -20.17 1.59
C ASN A 182 68.48 -18.73 1.16
N TRP A 183 67.34 -18.19 1.61
CA TRP A 183 66.98 -16.76 1.50
C TRP A 183 66.37 -16.28 2.82
N ALA A 184 66.74 -15.08 3.26
CA ALA A 184 66.61 -14.66 4.66
C ALA A 184 65.18 -14.25 5.08
N ALA A 185 64.68 -14.87 6.16
CA ALA A 185 63.48 -14.42 6.86
C ALA A 185 63.85 -13.53 8.07
N ARG A 186 63.21 -12.36 8.18
CA ARG A 186 63.24 -11.57 9.43
C ARG A 186 62.26 -12.19 10.44
N ASN A 187 62.71 -12.40 11.67
CA ASN A 187 61.84 -12.86 12.75
C ASN A 187 60.77 -11.80 13.08
N ILE A 188 59.49 -12.18 12.97
CA ILE A 188 58.38 -11.50 13.64
C ILE A 188 57.84 -12.50 14.67
N GLY A 189 58.03 -12.19 15.95
CA GLY A 189 57.47 -13.01 17.03
C GLY A 189 55.99 -12.71 17.21
N PHE A 190 55.15 -13.73 17.19
CA PHE A 190 53.73 -13.61 17.51
C PHE A 190 53.52 -13.77 19.02
N LEU A 191 52.91 -12.77 19.64
CA LEU A 191 52.49 -12.81 21.03
C LEU A 191 51.07 -13.39 21.11
N LEU A 192 50.91 -14.60 21.66
CA LEU A 192 49.58 -15.09 22.02
C LEU A 192 49.06 -14.33 23.24
N VAL A 193 47.91 -13.69 23.10
CA VAL A 193 47.13 -13.16 24.23
C VAL A 193 45.81 -13.92 24.26
N ALA A 194 45.69 -14.88 25.16
CA ALA A 194 44.41 -15.52 25.45
C ALA A 194 43.63 -14.63 26.44
N GLN A 195 42.46 -14.16 26.04
CA GLN A 195 41.49 -13.54 26.95
C GLN A 195 40.26 -14.43 27.07
N THR A 196 39.97 -14.88 28.28
CA THR A 196 38.72 -15.54 28.64
C THR A 196 37.63 -14.49 28.84
N LEU A 197 36.56 -14.57 28.07
CA LEU A 197 35.37 -13.72 28.19
C LEU A 197 34.30 -14.45 29.00
N GLU A 198 34.11 -14.10 30.26
CA GLU A 198 32.97 -14.56 31.05
C GLU A 198 31.73 -13.71 30.75
N ILE A 199 30.74 -14.29 30.07
CA ILE A 199 29.43 -13.66 29.87
C ILE A 199 28.50 -14.12 30.99
N THR A 200 28.19 -13.23 31.93
CA THR A 200 27.16 -13.46 32.95
C THR A 200 25.84 -12.83 32.52
N GLY A 201 24.94 -13.66 32.00
CA GLY A 201 23.55 -13.27 31.72
C GLY A 201 22.65 -13.57 32.91
N GLU A 202 21.92 -12.58 33.41
CA GLU A 202 20.80 -12.83 34.31
C GLU A 202 19.54 -13.04 33.48
N VAL A 203 19.00 -14.26 33.50
CA VAL A 203 17.62 -14.50 33.05
C VAL A 203 16.70 -13.93 34.12
N VAL A 204 16.44 -12.63 34.00
CA VAL A 204 15.27 -12.03 34.64
C VAL A 204 14.07 -12.74 34.02
N ASP A 205 13.28 -13.43 34.84
CA ASP A 205 11.97 -13.88 34.38
C ASP A 205 11.24 -12.63 33.87
N GLY A 206 10.97 -12.61 32.56
CA GLY A 206 9.99 -11.70 31.98
C GLY A 206 8.65 -12.10 32.56
N GLY A 207 8.39 -11.63 33.80
CA GLY A 207 7.17 -11.91 34.52
C GLY A 207 6.03 -11.60 33.58
N THR A 208 5.11 -12.56 33.44
CA THR A 208 3.92 -12.40 32.60
C THR A 208 3.35 -11.01 32.87
N THR A 209 3.32 -10.15 31.85
CA THR A 209 2.76 -8.79 31.97
C THR A 209 1.47 -8.94 32.76
N PRO A 210 1.35 -8.35 33.96
CA PRO A 210 0.27 -8.71 34.86
C PRO A 210 -1.05 -8.59 34.11
N THR A 211 -1.81 -9.68 34.06
CA THR A 211 -3.12 -9.70 33.42
C THR A 211 -4.18 -9.73 34.49
N GLY A 212 -5.29 -9.03 34.24
CA GLY A 212 -6.41 -9.01 35.16
C GLY A 212 -7.64 -8.38 34.52
N PRO A 213 -8.80 -8.48 35.20
CA PRO A 213 -10.06 -7.99 34.67
C PRO A 213 -10.04 -6.46 34.56
N ALA A 214 -10.65 -5.96 33.50
CA ALA A 214 -11.04 -4.58 33.31
C ALA A 214 -12.48 -4.54 32.77
N THR A 215 -13.11 -3.36 32.83
CA THR A 215 -14.48 -3.16 32.37
C THR A 215 -14.53 -2.15 31.24
N ILE A 216 -15.29 -2.46 30.18
CA ILE A 216 -15.64 -1.51 29.12
C ILE A 216 -17.06 -1.04 29.35
N THR A 217 -17.27 0.27 29.38
CA THR A 217 -18.61 0.89 29.33
C THR A 217 -18.75 1.73 28.08
N GLY A 218 -19.98 2.00 27.65
CA GLY A 218 -20.22 2.93 26.55
C GLY A 218 -21.68 2.96 26.15
N LYS A 219 -21.95 3.55 24.98
CA LYS A 219 -23.29 3.73 24.46
C LYS A 219 -23.38 3.46 22.96
N VAL A 220 -24.51 2.90 22.53
CA VAL A 220 -24.89 2.78 21.12
C VAL A 220 -26.04 3.74 20.84
N THR A 221 -25.90 4.57 19.81
CA THR A 221 -26.89 5.58 19.45
C THR A 221 -27.24 5.57 17.96
N ASN A 222 -28.35 6.20 17.60
CA ASN A 222 -28.64 6.53 16.21
C ASN A 222 -27.99 7.86 15.80
N THR A 223 -28.06 8.17 14.51
CA THR A 223 -27.58 9.42 13.90
C THR A 223 -28.23 10.71 14.42
N ALA A 224 -29.26 10.63 15.27
CA ALA A 224 -29.84 11.76 15.99
C ALA A 224 -29.35 11.89 17.45
N GLY A 225 -28.49 10.99 17.93
CA GLY A 225 -27.97 10.94 19.30
C GLY A 225 -28.87 10.20 20.30
N GLN A 226 -29.94 9.55 19.82
CA GLN A 226 -30.85 8.79 20.68
C GLN A 226 -30.27 7.40 20.94
N GLY A 227 -30.36 6.92 22.18
CA GLY A 227 -29.93 5.58 22.56
C GLY A 227 -30.69 4.48 21.82
N LEU A 228 -30.00 3.39 21.49
CA LEU A 228 -30.57 2.23 20.82
C LEU A 228 -30.53 0.99 21.73
N ALA A 229 -31.70 0.50 22.12
CA ALA A 229 -31.86 -0.72 22.90
C ALA A 229 -31.72 -1.98 22.03
N GLY A 230 -31.19 -3.06 22.63
CA GLY A 230 -31.10 -4.36 21.96
C GLY A 230 -29.97 -4.51 20.92
N ALA A 231 -29.04 -3.55 20.85
CA ALA A 231 -27.79 -3.73 20.12
C ALA A 231 -26.87 -4.68 20.92
N VAL A 232 -26.14 -5.57 20.25
CA VAL A 232 -25.19 -6.48 20.91
C VAL A 232 -23.77 -6.01 20.63
N VAL A 233 -23.07 -5.59 21.69
CA VAL A 233 -21.70 -5.05 21.63
C VAL A 233 -20.73 -6.14 22.10
N THR A 234 -19.74 -6.47 21.29
CA THR A 234 -18.78 -7.56 21.56
C THR A 234 -17.36 -7.04 21.56
N ALA A 235 -16.56 -7.39 22.57
CA ALA A 235 -15.13 -7.06 22.60
C ALA A 235 -14.36 -8.00 21.66
N VAL A 236 -13.79 -7.46 20.59
CA VAL A 236 -13.13 -8.21 19.51
C VAL A 236 -11.97 -9.04 20.05
N GLY A 237 -11.86 -10.29 19.58
CA GLY A 237 -10.88 -11.26 20.09
C GLY A 237 -11.33 -11.99 21.36
N THR A 238 -12.54 -11.74 21.85
CA THR A 238 -13.13 -12.42 23.02
C THR A 238 -14.54 -12.92 22.71
N ASN A 239 -15.11 -13.71 23.63
CA ASN A 239 -16.54 -14.06 23.63
C ASN A 239 -17.38 -13.14 24.56
N LEU A 240 -16.79 -12.05 25.07
CA LEU A 240 -17.43 -11.15 26.03
C LEU A 240 -18.27 -10.11 25.27
N SER A 241 -19.56 -10.05 25.62
CA SER A 241 -20.51 -9.15 24.99
C SER A 241 -21.55 -8.63 25.99
N ALA A 242 -22.22 -7.54 25.62
CA ALA A 242 -23.32 -6.96 26.37
C ALA A 242 -24.43 -6.49 25.41
N THR A 243 -25.69 -6.59 25.85
CA THR A 243 -26.84 -6.03 25.13
C THR A 243 -27.19 -4.67 25.70
N THR A 244 -27.48 -3.70 24.83
CA THR A 244 -27.76 -2.32 25.27
C THR A 244 -29.12 -2.14 25.94
N ASP A 245 -29.15 -1.29 26.96
CA ASP A 245 -30.35 -0.91 27.70
C ASP A 245 -31.29 0.03 26.91
N ALA A 246 -32.41 0.44 27.52
CA ALA A 246 -33.37 1.37 26.93
C ALA A 246 -32.79 2.74 26.52
N ASN A 247 -31.64 3.13 27.07
CA ASN A 247 -30.92 4.37 26.78
C ASN A 247 -29.70 4.15 25.88
N GLY A 248 -29.47 2.92 25.40
CA GLY A 248 -28.33 2.53 24.57
C GLY A 248 -27.06 2.19 25.34
N ASN A 249 -27.06 2.17 26.67
CA ASN A 249 -25.86 1.92 27.47
C ASN A 249 -25.51 0.43 27.51
N TYR A 250 -24.22 0.11 27.60
CA TYR A 250 -23.73 -1.26 27.84
C TYR A 250 -22.54 -1.28 28.80
N THR A 251 -22.28 -2.45 29.39
CA THR A 251 -21.13 -2.74 30.25
C THR A 251 -20.63 -4.15 29.96
N ILE A 252 -19.39 -4.28 29.51
CA ILE A 252 -18.69 -5.56 29.32
C ILE A 252 -17.66 -5.69 30.44
N ALA A 253 -17.90 -6.60 31.38
CA ALA A 253 -16.99 -6.90 32.49
C ALA A 253 -15.95 -7.96 32.11
N ASP A 254 -14.97 -8.15 32.99
CA ASP A 254 -13.96 -9.22 32.94
C ASP A 254 -13.12 -9.31 31.64
N VAL A 255 -12.96 -8.18 30.94
CA VAL A 255 -12.11 -8.09 29.75
C VAL A 255 -10.64 -8.09 30.19
N THR A 256 -9.82 -8.97 29.61
CA THR A 256 -8.41 -9.13 30.00
C THR A 256 -7.58 -7.90 29.65
N ALA A 257 -7.12 -7.16 30.66
CA ALA A 257 -6.17 -6.06 30.52
C ALA A 257 -4.74 -6.51 30.90
N PRO A 258 -3.68 -5.83 30.41
CA PRO A 258 -3.73 -4.72 29.47
C PRO A 258 -3.92 -5.18 28.01
N GLY A 259 -4.57 -4.35 27.19
CA GLY A 259 -4.70 -4.59 25.76
C GLY A 259 -5.59 -3.57 25.04
N PRO A 260 -5.36 -3.35 23.73
CA PRO A 260 -6.29 -2.62 22.86
C PRO A 260 -7.46 -3.53 22.47
N TYR A 261 -8.69 -3.04 22.62
CA TYR A 261 -9.90 -3.72 22.17
C TYR A 261 -10.71 -2.86 21.22
N TYR A 262 -11.12 -3.44 20.09
CA TYR A 262 -12.22 -2.92 19.29
C TYR A 262 -13.54 -3.48 19.79
N LEU A 263 -14.63 -2.77 19.53
CA LEU A 263 -15.98 -3.27 19.77
C LEU A 263 -16.68 -3.41 18.43
N ASP A 264 -17.21 -4.61 18.15
CA ASP A 264 -18.13 -4.83 17.04
C ASP A 264 -19.57 -4.78 17.58
N VAL A 265 -20.48 -4.14 16.86
CA VAL A 265 -21.87 -3.89 17.27
C VAL A 265 -22.84 -4.45 16.25
N VAL A 266 -23.52 -5.55 16.63
CA VAL A 266 -24.66 -6.08 15.88
C VAL A 266 -25.88 -5.21 16.15
N ALA A 267 -26.46 -4.68 15.09
CA ALA A 267 -27.48 -3.64 15.15
C ALA A 267 -28.90 -4.18 15.42
N PRO A 268 -29.74 -3.44 16.16
CA PRO A 268 -31.16 -3.74 16.27
C PRO A 268 -31.88 -3.45 14.95
N ALA A 269 -33.08 -4.03 14.79
CA ALA A 269 -33.87 -3.92 13.57
C ALA A 269 -34.08 -2.46 13.12
N GLY A 270 -33.81 -2.19 11.83
CA GLY A 270 -33.89 -0.85 11.23
C GLY A 270 -32.56 -0.09 11.16
N TYR A 271 -31.49 -0.65 11.72
CA TYR A 271 -30.13 -0.12 11.67
C TYR A 271 -29.18 -1.08 10.94
N LEU A 272 -27.94 -0.63 10.72
CA LEU A 272 -26.83 -1.41 10.16
C LEU A 272 -25.73 -1.56 11.20
N ASP A 273 -25.00 -2.67 11.12
CA ASP A 273 -23.92 -3.00 12.04
C ASP A 273 -22.80 -1.94 12.01
N GLY A 274 -22.20 -1.72 13.17
CA GLY A 274 -21.16 -0.71 13.39
C GLY A 274 -20.03 -1.24 14.27
N GLU A 275 -19.03 -0.41 14.52
CA GLU A 275 -17.88 -0.75 15.37
C GLU A 275 -17.22 0.51 15.94
N THR A 276 -16.31 0.36 16.89
CA THR A 276 -15.35 1.43 17.23
C THR A 276 -14.23 1.50 16.19
N ARG A 277 -13.89 2.72 15.74
CA ARG A 277 -12.77 2.95 14.82
C ARG A 277 -11.42 3.05 15.53
N ALA A 278 -11.38 3.70 16.70
CA ALA A 278 -10.22 3.63 17.59
C ALA A 278 -10.32 2.40 18.52
N SER A 279 -9.16 1.88 18.93
CA SER A 279 -9.08 0.85 19.96
C SER A 279 -9.17 1.44 21.36
N ILE A 280 -9.80 0.71 22.27
CA ILE A 280 -9.94 1.05 23.68
C ILE A 280 -8.79 0.39 24.43
N TRP A 281 -7.87 1.18 24.97
CA TRP A 281 -6.76 0.68 25.76
C TRP A 281 -7.20 0.42 27.20
N LEU A 282 -7.14 -0.84 27.61
CA LEU A 282 -7.51 -1.25 28.97
C LEU A 282 -6.28 -1.33 29.88
N THR A 283 -6.49 -0.89 31.13
CA THR A 283 -5.56 -1.03 32.25
C THR A 283 -6.20 -1.94 33.29
N ILE A 284 -5.39 -2.74 34.00
CA ILE A 284 -5.85 -3.72 34.99
C ILE A 284 -6.72 -3.04 36.06
N GLY A 285 -7.91 -3.57 36.32
CA GLY A 285 -8.85 -3.03 37.30
C GLY A 285 -9.53 -1.71 36.91
N ALA A 286 -9.22 -1.14 35.75
CA ALA A 286 -9.84 0.09 35.29
C ALA A 286 -11.22 -0.17 34.66
N THR A 287 -12.07 0.87 34.71
CA THR A 287 -13.25 0.98 33.84
C THR A 287 -12.94 2.02 32.79
N SER A 288 -12.90 1.62 31.51
CA SER A 288 -12.68 2.52 30.38
C SER A 288 -14.02 2.78 29.69
N SER A 289 -14.33 4.06 29.42
CA SER A 289 -15.42 4.42 28.53
C SER A 289 -14.94 4.32 27.08
N ALA A 290 -15.70 3.61 26.25
CA ALA A 290 -15.60 3.72 24.81
C ALA A 290 -16.25 5.02 24.32
N ASN A 291 -15.85 5.48 23.13
CA ASN A 291 -16.59 6.50 22.38
C ASN A 291 -17.94 5.92 21.88
N ASP A 292 -18.98 6.73 21.86
CA ASP A 292 -20.34 6.33 21.43
C ASP A 292 -20.32 5.72 20.02
N VAL A 293 -20.83 4.49 19.87
CA VAL A 293 -21.01 3.86 18.56
C VAL A 293 -22.33 4.34 17.96
N MET A 294 -22.23 5.26 17.01
CA MET A 294 -23.36 5.72 16.20
C MET A 294 -23.64 4.73 15.07
N LEU A 295 -24.86 4.21 14.97
CA LEU A 295 -25.27 3.27 13.92
C LEU A 295 -25.97 3.99 12.75
N SER A 296 -25.61 3.61 11.52
CA SER A 296 -26.35 4.01 10.33
C SER A 296 -27.76 3.41 10.33
N ALA A 297 -28.75 4.16 9.84
CA ALA A 297 -30.04 3.57 9.52
C ALA A 297 -29.92 2.60 8.34
N ARG A 298 -30.81 1.60 8.31
CA ARG A 298 -31.02 0.71 7.16
C ARG A 298 -32.18 1.26 6.31
N PRO A 299 -32.03 1.43 4.98
CA PRO A 299 -33.17 1.69 4.12
C PRO A 299 -34.16 0.51 4.20
N PRO A 300 -35.48 0.75 4.31
CA PRO A 300 -36.50 -0.30 4.25
C PRO A 300 -36.36 -1.14 2.97
N SER A 301 -36.73 -2.41 3.01
CA SER A 301 -36.52 -3.36 1.90
C SER A 301 -37.24 -2.98 0.60
N ASP A 302 -38.30 -2.17 0.69
CA ASP A 302 -39.08 -1.63 -0.43
C ASP A 302 -38.66 -0.20 -0.82
N ALA A 303 -37.48 0.27 -0.38
CA ALA A 303 -36.92 1.54 -0.80
C ALA A 303 -36.35 1.45 -2.23
N THR A 304 -36.86 2.30 -3.12
CA THR A 304 -36.34 2.53 -4.47
C THR A 304 -35.38 3.73 -4.52
N PHE A 305 -34.53 3.74 -5.55
CA PHE A 305 -33.73 4.91 -5.94
C PHE A 305 -34.65 6.05 -6.42
N VAL A 306 -34.23 7.31 -6.25
CA VAL A 306 -34.99 8.53 -6.65
C VAL A 306 -34.18 9.54 -7.46
N GLY A 307 -32.85 9.41 -7.50
CA GLY A 307 -31.95 10.24 -8.28
C GLY A 307 -31.55 11.56 -7.62
N VAL A 308 -30.40 12.10 -8.06
CA VAL A 308 -29.78 13.30 -7.49
C VAL A 308 -30.68 14.53 -7.59
N ASN A 309 -31.55 14.58 -8.61
CA ASN A 309 -32.51 15.66 -8.81
C ASN A 309 -33.61 15.72 -7.75
N VAL A 310 -33.87 14.62 -7.04
CA VAL A 310 -34.75 14.58 -5.86
C VAL A 310 -33.96 14.97 -4.61
N CYS A 311 -32.76 14.39 -4.41
CA CYS A 311 -31.90 14.71 -3.27
C CYS A 311 -31.59 16.20 -3.15
N LYS A 312 -31.31 16.87 -4.28
CA LYS A 312 -30.96 18.31 -4.33
C LYS A 312 -32.07 19.23 -3.80
N THR A 313 -33.34 18.79 -3.78
CA THR A 313 -34.46 19.61 -3.26
C THR A 313 -34.32 19.95 -1.78
N CYS A 314 -33.62 19.10 -1.02
CA CYS A 314 -33.32 19.32 0.40
C CYS A 314 -31.83 19.61 0.63
N HIS A 315 -30.93 18.92 -0.09
CA HIS A 315 -29.48 19.00 0.13
C HIS A 315 -28.76 20.18 -0.56
N ASN A 316 -29.46 21.05 -1.29
CA ASN A 316 -28.87 22.28 -1.83
C ASN A 316 -28.74 23.41 -0.79
N PHE A 317 -29.52 23.37 0.28
CA PHE A 317 -29.60 24.46 1.27
C PHE A 317 -28.71 24.23 2.50
N VAL A 318 -28.09 23.05 2.61
CA VAL A 318 -27.28 22.62 3.74
C VAL A 318 -25.94 22.10 3.20
N ASP A 319 -24.86 22.81 3.50
CA ASP A 319 -23.45 22.42 3.30
C ASP A 319 -22.93 22.28 1.84
N ASP A 320 -23.67 22.74 0.83
CA ASP A 320 -23.25 22.80 -0.59
C ASP A 320 -22.83 21.43 -1.20
N LYS A 321 -23.20 20.32 -0.53
CA LYS A 321 -22.73 18.96 -0.87
C LYS A 321 -23.14 18.50 -2.26
N TYR A 322 -24.27 18.98 -2.77
CA TYR A 322 -24.67 18.73 -4.15
C TYR A 322 -23.69 19.32 -5.16
N ASN A 323 -23.33 20.60 -5.07
CA ASN A 323 -22.42 21.23 -6.04
C ASN A 323 -21.00 20.67 -5.92
N GLN A 324 -20.55 20.39 -4.71
CA GLN A 324 -19.30 19.66 -4.45
C GLN A 324 -19.31 18.30 -5.17
N LEU A 325 -20.36 17.48 -4.98
CA LEU A 325 -20.45 16.16 -5.61
C LEU A 325 -20.54 16.27 -7.13
N MET A 326 -21.34 17.18 -7.67
CA MET A 326 -21.51 17.41 -9.12
C MET A 326 -20.27 18.01 -9.81
N THR A 327 -19.25 18.40 -9.06
CA THR A 327 -17.92 18.80 -9.56
C THR A 327 -16.83 17.76 -9.28
N SER A 328 -17.15 16.67 -8.57
CA SER A 328 -16.20 15.58 -8.29
C SER A 328 -15.99 14.65 -9.49
N ALA A 329 -14.91 13.86 -9.48
CA ALA A 329 -14.63 12.89 -10.53
C ALA A 329 -15.71 11.79 -10.67
N HIS A 330 -16.45 11.51 -9.59
CA HIS A 330 -17.47 10.46 -9.56
C HIS A 330 -18.71 10.83 -10.38
N SER A 331 -19.14 12.09 -10.33
CA SER A 331 -20.27 12.62 -11.11
C SER A 331 -19.87 13.02 -12.54
N THR A 332 -18.57 13.03 -12.87
CA THR A 332 -18.04 13.54 -14.15
C THR A 332 -17.21 12.51 -14.94
N SER A 333 -17.27 11.23 -14.57
CA SER A 333 -16.51 10.14 -15.23
C SER A 333 -16.88 9.91 -16.69
N ILE A 334 -18.17 10.04 -17.02
CA ILE A 334 -18.77 10.04 -18.35
C ILE A 334 -19.18 11.48 -18.69
N GLN A 335 -18.75 11.95 -19.85
CA GLN A 335 -19.15 13.24 -20.42
C GLN A 335 -19.93 12.98 -21.71
N PRO A 336 -21.27 13.05 -21.70
CA PRO A 336 -22.08 13.02 -22.91
C PRO A 336 -22.06 14.37 -23.65
N ASP A 337 -21.70 15.46 -22.96
CA ASP A 337 -21.40 16.73 -23.59
C ASP A 337 -20.03 16.66 -24.30
N LEU A 338 -19.97 17.14 -25.54
CA LEU A 338 -18.73 17.19 -26.32
C LEU A 338 -17.94 18.50 -26.10
N SER A 339 -18.49 19.46 -25.34
CA SER A 339 -17.90 20.79 -25.12
C SER A 339 -16.54 20.70 -24.40
N ARG A 340 -16.35 19.63 -23.62
CA ARG A 340 -15.12 19.34 -22.85
C ARG A 340 -14.09 18.51 -23.62
N MET A 341 -14.33 18.18 -24.89
CA MET A 341 -13.39 17.37 -25.70
C MET A 341 -12.27 18.16 -26.36
N VAL A 342 -12.40 19.47 -26.53
CA VAL A 342 -11.52 20.26 -27.41
C VAL A 342 -10.34 20.83 -26.64
N ASN A 343 -9.14 20.26 -26.81
CA ASN A 343 -7.91 21.00 -26.49
C ASN A 343 -7.47 21.79 -27.72
N THR A 344 -7.82 23.09 -27.76
CA THR A 344 -7.48 24.03 -28.84
C THR A 344 -5.98 24.22 -29.04
N ASP A 345 -5.18 23.90 -28.03
CA ASP A 345 -3.78 24.29 -27.92
C ASP A 345 -2.83 23.15 -28.35
N LYS A 346 -3.39 22.03 -28.83
CA LYS A 346 -2.68 20.82 -29.28
C LYS A 346 -3.18 20.30 -30.64
N PRO A 347 -2.95 21.05 -31.75
CA PRO A 347 -3.40 20.67 -33.10
C PRO A 347 -2.79 19.36 -33.64
N ASN A 348 -1.73 18.84 -33.02
CA ASN A 348 -1.12 17.55 -33.39
C ASN A 348 -1.84 16.33 -32.79
N VAL A 349 -2.82 16.55 -31.89
CA VAL A 349 -3.62 15.50 -31.23
C VAL A 349 -5.09 15.57 -31.66
N TRP A 350 -5.57 16.78 -31.96
CA TRP A 350 -6.94 17.04 -32.41
C TRP A 350 -6.93 17.71 -33.79
N PRO A 351 -7.67 17.21 -34.79
CA PRO A 351 -7.78 17.88 -36.08
C PRO A 351 -8.42 19.27 -35.91
N ALA A 352 -7.86 20.26 -36.58
CA ALA A 352 -8.30 21.65 -36.50
C ALA A 352 -9.74 21.81 -37.00
N LEU A 353 -10.49 22.70 -36.35
CA LEU A 353 -11.90 22.95 -36.69
C LEU A 353 -12.05 23.46 -38.13
N ASN A 354 -12.91 22.79 -38.91
CA ASN A 354 -13.23 23.12 -40.31
C ASN A 354 -12.02 23.13 -41.27
N ALA A 355 -10.87 22.57 -40.87
CA ALA A 355 -9.78 22.31 -41.81
C ALA A 355 -10.08 21.03 -42.63
N PRO A 356 -9.71 20.97 -43.92
CA PRO A 356 -9.67 19.69 -44.65
C PRO A 356 -8.57 18.82 -44.01
N GLY A 357 -8.98 18.01 -43.03
CA GLY A 357 -8.09 17.58 -41.97
C GLY A 357 -8.61 16.33 -41.27
N VAL A 358 -8.50 15.21 -41.97
CA VAL A 358 -8.70 13.89 -41.40
C VAL A 358 -7.42 13.51 -40.64
N LEU A 359 -7.47 13.34 -39.32
CA LEU A 359 -6.29 12.90 -38.55
C LEU A 359 -6.14 11.38 -38.68
N ALA A 360 -5.09 10.96 -39.40
CA ALA A 360 -4.68 9.57 -39.50
C ALA A 360 -4.31 9.03 -38.11
N SER A 361 -5.12 8.11 -37.58
CA SER A 361 -4.90 7.55 -36.25
C SER A 361 -3.82 6.46 -36.22
N GLY A 362 -3.49 5.88 -37.38
CA GLY A 362 -2.65 4.68 -37.48
C GLY A 362 -3.36 3.38 -37.05
N ILE A 363 -4.66 3.44 -36.76
CA ILE A 363 -5.43 2.32 -36.19
C ILE A 363 -6.21 1.61 -37.31
N ILE A 364 -6.08 0.29 -37.36
CA ILE A 364 -6.98 -0.61 -38.09
C ILE A 364 -7.99 -1.21 -37.09
N ALA A 365 -9.27 -1.27 -37.45
CA ALA A 365 -10.34 -1.83 -36.63
C ALA A 365 -11.45 -2.47 -37.47
N LYS A 366 -12.35 -3.21 -36.83
CA LYS A 366 -13.53 -3.79 -37.50
C LYS A 366 -14.50 -2.72 -37.98
N SER A 367 -15.04 -2.92 -39.18
CA SER A 367 -16.01 -2.02 -39.81
C SER A 367 -17.29 -1.92 -38.97
N PRO A 368 -17.85 -0.71 -38.78
CA PRO A 368 -19.12 -0.51 -38.05
C PRO A 368 -20.34 -1.00 -38.83
N VAL A 369 -20.17 -1.46 -40.08
CA VAL A 369 -21.23 -1.98 -40.94
C VAL A 369 -21.44 -3.49 -40.77
N ASP A 370 -20.35 -4.27 -40.82
CA ASP A 370 -20.40 -5.74 -40.77
C ASP A 370 -19.80 -6.35 -39.50
N GLY A 371 -18.94 -5.61 -38.78
CA GLY A 371 -18.20 -6.10 -37.62
C GLY A 371 -17.06 -7.08 -37.92
N THR A 372 -16.76 -7.36 -39.19
CA THR A 372 -15.82 -8.41 -39.64
C THR A 372 -14.68 -7.88 -40.50
N THR A 373 -14.92 -6.88 -41.34
CA THR A 373 -13.94 -6.32 -42.28
C THR A 373 -12.98 -5.38 -41.56
N ASP A 374 -11.67 -5.51 -41.79
CA ASP A 374 -10.67 -4.58 -41.24
C ASP A 374 -10.58 -3.31 -42.10
N VAL A 375 -10.73 -2.16 -41.44
CA VAL A 375 -10.74 -0.83 -42.04
C VAL A 375 -9.87 0.13 -41.23
N ALA A 376 -9.30 1.13 -41.90
CA ALA A 376 -8.55 2.18 -41.25
C ALA A 376 -9.49 3.17 -40.56
N VAL A 377 -9.11 3.59 -39.35
CA VAL A 377 -9.86 4.52 -38.53
C VAL A 377 -9.20 5.90 -38.57
N TYR A 378 -10.03 6.91 -38.68
CA TYR A 378 -9.62 8.29 -38.90
C TYR A 378 -10.46 9.23 -38.04
N MET A 379 -9.85 10.23 -37.41
CA MET A 379 -10.60 11.19 -36.60
C MET A 379 -10.93 12.44 -37.41
N CYS A 380 -12.22 12.81 -37.43
CA CYS A 380 -12.79 13.92 -38.18
C CYS A 380 -13.33 14.99 -37.22
N ASN A 381 -13.21 16.26 -37.59
CA ASN A 381 -13.78 17.40 -36.85
C ASN A 381 -14.70 18.18 -37.78
N THR A 382 -16.01 17.97 -37.65
CA THR A 382 -17.02 18.42 -38.64
C THR A 382 -17.80 19.66 -38.22
N THR A 383 -17.78 19.99 -36.92
CA THR A 383 -18.42 21.16 -36.31
C THR A 383 -17.67 21.56 -35.05
N ALA A 384 -17.90 22.76 -34.52
CA ALA A 384 -17.32 23.15 -33.23
C ALA A 384 -17.74 22.13 -32.15
N TYR A 385 -16.77 21.47 -31.53
CA TYR A 385 -16.95 20.37 -30.56
C TYR A 385 -17.56 19.06 -31.13
N GLY A 386 -17.78 18.94 -32.44
CA GLY A 386 -18.37 17.75 -33.07
C GLY A 386 -17.34 16.86 -33.78
N TYR A 387 -16.79 15.91 -33.02
CA TYR A 387 -15.90 14.87 -33.55
C TYR A 387 -16.67 13.64 -34.04
N SER A 388 -16.13 12.99 -35.07
CA SER A 388 -16.57 11.70 -35.59
C SER A 388 -15.37 10.83 -35.92
N MET A 389 -15.57 9.51 -35.99
CA MET A 389 -14.58 8.56 -36.50
C MET A 389 -15.03 8.05 -37.87
N GLN A 390 -14.21 8.25 -38.88
CA GLN A 390 -14.38 7.71 -40.23
C GLN A 390 -13.72 6.33 -40.31
N PHE A 391 -14.42 5.39 -40.93
CA PHE A 391 -14.04 4.00 -41.14
C PHE A 391 -14.06 3.71 -42.63
N ILE A 392 -12.89 3.47 -43.21
CA ILE A 392 -12.70 3.34 -44.66
C ILE A 392 -11.54 2.39 -44.97
N ALA A 393 -11.50 1.79 -46.17
CA ALA A 393 -10.32 1.04 -46.59
C ALA A 393 -9.10 1.97 -46.64
N SER A 394 -7.93 1.50 -46.18
CA SER A 394 -6.71 2.30 -46.10
C SER A 394 -6.21 2.81 -47.46
N SER A 395 -6.58 2.13 -48.56
CA SER A 395 -6.33 2.55 -49.94
C SER A 395 -7.12 3.78 -50.37
N ASP A 396 -8.26 4.05 -49.74
CA ASP A 396 -9.29 4.96 -50.27
C ASP A 396 -9.31 6.30 -49.51
N ALA A 397 -8.58 6.39 -48.40
CA ALA A 397 -8.54 7.55 -47.51
C ALA A 397 -7.77 8.78 -48.05
N ALA A 398 -7.31 8.75 -49.31
CA ALA A 398 -6.51 9.81 -49.91
C ALA A 398 -7.28 11.12 -50.19
N ALA A 399 -8.61 11.11 -50.11
CA ALA A 399 -9.46 12.30 -50.16
C ALA A 399 -9.94 12.67 -48.76
N GLY A 400 -9.34 13.72 -48.16
CA GLY A 400 -9.61 14.15 -46.78
C GLY A 400 -10.94 14.91 -46.58
N ASP A 401 -12.06 14.33 -47.00
CA ASP A 401 -13.37 14.99 -47.09
C ASP A 401 -14.29 14.82 -45.85
N CYS A 402 -13.96 13.91 -44.93
CA CYS A 402 -14.81 13.49 -43.80
C CYS A 402 -16.22 12.97 -44.21
N ALA A 403 -16.44 12.67 -45.48
CA ALA A 403 -17.72 12.28 -46.08
C ALA A 403 -17.68 10.89 -46.74
N SER A 404 -16.50 10.40 -47.10
CA SER A 404 -16.28 9.06 -47.65
C SER A 404 -16.34 7.96 -46.57
N GLY A 405 -16.69 6.73 -46.95
CA GLY A 405 -16.74 5.57 -46.04
C GLY A 405 -17.89 5.61 -45.03
N SER A 406 -17.74 4.91 -43.90
CA SER A 406 -18.72 4.93 -42.80
C SER A 406 -18.26 5.89 -41.70
N VAL A 407 -19.09 6.88 -41.35
CA VAL A 407 -18.79 7.86 -40.31
C VAL A 407 -19.65 7.59 -39.08
N VAL A 408 -19.00 7.35 -37.94
CA VAL A 408 -19.67 7.14 -36.63
C VAL A 408 -19.39 8.35 -35.75
N LYS A 409 -20.43 8.98 -35.25
CA LYS A 409 -20.34 10.16 -34.38
C LYS A 409 -19.73 9.81 -33.01
N VAL A 410 -18.86 10.67 -32.49
CA VAL A 410 -18.51 10.64 -31.06
C VAL A 410 -19.65 11.30 -30.29
N SER A 411 -20.31 10.52 -29.43
CA SER A 411 -21.48 10.94 -28.65
C SER A 411 -21.20 10.99 -27.14
N GLY A 412 -19.94 10.84 -26.73
CA GLY A 412 -19.47 11.08 -25.37
C GLY A 412 -18.04 10.58 -25.13
N THR A 413 -17.49 10.82 -23.93
CA THR A 413 -16.17 10.31 -23.52
C THR A 413 -16.16 9.74 -22.11
N TYR A 414 -15.21 8.84 -21.85
CA TYR A 414 -14.91 8.23 -20.56
C TYR A 414 -13.44 8.45 -20.19
N GLY A 415 -13.17 8.85 -18.94
CA GLY A 415 -11.82 9.11 -18.43
C GLY A 415 -11.67 10.40 -17.61
N GLY A 416 -12.75 11.18 -17.48
CA GLY A 416 -12.79 12.45 -16.74
C GLY A 416 -12.02 13.59 -17.42
N VAL A 417 -12.09 14.77 -16.82
CA VAL A 417 -11.20 15.90 -17.13
C VAL A 417 -10.02 15.82 -16.17
N GLY A 418 -8.80 15.71 -16.69
CA GLY A 418 -7.58 15.69 -15.87
C GLY A 418 -7.25 17.08 -15.31
N SER A 419 -6.07 17.20 -14.69
CA SER A 419 -5.52 18.52 -14.29
C SER A 419 -5.07 19.39 -15.48
N LYS A 420 -5.34 18.93 -16.71
CA LYS A 420 -5.11 19.64 -17.97
C LYS A 420 -6.48 19.89 -18.60
N THR A 421 -6.73 21.09 -19.08
CA THR A 421 -7.96 21.46 -19.78
C THR A 421 -8.24 20.49 -20.93
N ASN A 422 -9.43 19.90 -20.91
CA ASN A 422 -10.03 19.13 -22.00
C ASN A 422 -9.30 17.84 -22.40
N LEU A 423 -8.53 17.24 -21.47
CA LEU A 423 -7.92 15.90 -21.63
C LEU A 423 -8.00 15.12 -20.32
N GLY A 424 -8.38 13.84 -20.38
CA GLY A 424 -8.27 12.93 -19.23
C GLY A 424 -6.82 12.72 -18.80
N SER A 425 -6.57 12.63 -17.49
CA SER A 425 -5.24 12.27 -16.98
C SER A 425 -4.90 10.83 -17.40
N PHE A 426 -3.77 10.66 -18.07
CA PHE A 426 -3.25 9.39 -18.62
C PHE A 426 -4.09 8.71 -19.73
N LYS A 427 -5.43 8.72 -19.69
CA LYS A 427 -6.27 8.10 -20.75
C LYS A 427 -7.63 8.79 -20.94
N GLN A 428 -8.15 8.71 -22.17
CA GLN A 428 -9.53 9.06 -22.52
C GLN A 428 -10.05 8.11 -23.62
N ARG A 429 -11.27 7.60 -23.48
CA ARG A 429 -11.95 6.75 -24.46
C ARG A 429 -13.16 7.46 -25.03
N PHE A 430 -13.49 7.16 -26.28
CA PHE A 430 -14.64 7.72 -27.00
C PHE A 430 -15.83 6.75 -26.99
N LEU A 431 -17.04 7.30 -26.96
CA LEU A 431 -18.30 6.56 -26.96
C LEU A 431 -19.11 6.93 -28.20
N ALA A 432 -19.75 5.94 -28.82
CA ALA A 432 -20.74 6.13 -29.90
C ALA A 432 -22.08 5.57 -29.44
N LYS A 433 -23.19 6.27 -29.70
CA LYS A 433 -24.53 5.74 -29.41
C LYS A 433 -24.83 4.55 -30.32
N LEU A 434 -25.65 3.60 -29.85
CA LEU A 434 -26.05 2.45 -30.69
C LEU A 434 -26.85 2.87 -31.94
N SER A 435 -27.47 4.06 -31.94
CA SER A 435 -28.10 4.67 -33.12
C SER A 435 -27.11 5.02 -34.23
N ASP A 436 -25.86 5.32 -33.87
CA ASP A 436 -24.85 5.91 -34.77
C ASP A 436 -23.96 4.82 -35.40
N VAL A 437 -24.17 3.55 -35.06
CA VAL A 437 -23.38 2.39 -35.52
C VAL A 437 -24.27 1.48 -36.38
N PRO A 438 -24.07 1.41 -37.71
CA PRO A 438 -24.98 0.70 -38.62
C PRO A 438 -25.28 -0.76 -38.25
N LEU A 439 -24.26 -1.53 -37.84
CA LEU A 439 -24.45 -2.93 -37.39
C LEU A 439 -25.43 -3.04 -36.21
N ALA A 440 -25.41 -2.06 -35.31
CA ALA A 440 -26.25 -2.04 -34.10
C ALA A 440 -27.73 -1.73 -34.38
N ALA A 441 -28.08 -1.24 -35.58
CA ALA A 441 -29.46 -1.07 -36.00
C ALA A 441 -30.26 -2.39 -35.86
N SER A 442 -29.64 -3.53 -36.22
CA SER A 442 -30.22 -4.87 -36.14
C SER A 442 -30.34 -5.47 -34.72
N TRP A 443 -29.90 -4.76 -33.68
CA TRP A 443 -29.86 -5.32 -32.33
C TRP A 443 -31.18 -5.11 -31.59
N ASN A 444 -31.80 -6.21 -31.16
CA ASN A 444 -33.08 -6.20 -30.44
C ASN A 444 -32.89 -5.66 -29.02
N TYR A 445 -33.68 -4.65 -28.68
CA TYR A 445 -33.82 -4.09 -27.33
C TYR A 445 -35.31 -3.85 -27.08
N ASP A 446 -35.76 -4.18 -25.89
CA ASP A 446 -37.12 -3.90 -25.39
C ASP A 446 -37.22 -2.44 -24.91
N LEU A 447 -36.13 -1.89 -24.34
CA LEU A 447 -36.04 -0.52 -23.82
C LEU A 447 -34.60 0.00 -23.80
N GLY A 448 -34.40 1.30 -24.05
CA GLY A 448 -33.16 2.02 -23.70
C GLY A 448 -31.98 1.85 -24.65
N LYS A 449 -32.22 1.40 -25.88
CA LYS A 449 -31.20 1.31 -26.95
C LYS A 449 -30.55 2.68 -27.26
N ASP A 450 -31.32 3.75 -27.11
CA ASP A 450 -30.92 5.15 -27.21
C ASP A 450 -30.06 5.63 -26.03
N LYS A 451 -30.11 4.95 -24.89
CA LYS A 451 -29.26 5.23 -23.73
C LYS A 451 -27.88 4.57 -23.85
N ASP A 452 -27.79 3.38 -24.43
CA ASP A 452 -26.55 2.58 -24.50
C ASP A 452 -25.53 3.12 -25.54
N TYR A 453 -24.28 2.71 -25.35
CA TYR A 453 -23.14 3.10 -26.18
C TYR A 453 -22.27 1.90 -26.54
N LEU A 454 -21.52 1.98 -27.64
CA LEU A 454 -20.28 1.23 -27.84
C LEU A 454 -19.08 2.11 -27.48
N ILE A 455 -18.07 1.49 -26.86
CA ILE A 455 -16.76 2.13 -26.67
C ILE A 455 -16.00 1.97 -27.99
N MET A 456 -15.63 3.10 -28.60
CA MET A 456 -15.01 3.17 -29.92
C MET A 456 -13.60 2.54 -29.92
N PRO A 457 -13.05 2.15 -31.09
CA PRO A 457 -11.78 1.42 -31.15
C PRO A 457 -10.54 2.29 -30.98
N VAL A 458 -10.73 3.53 -30.52
CA VAL A 458 -9.72 4.59 -30.41
C VAL A 458 -9.75 5.12 -28.98
N GLN A 459 -8.57 5.35 -28.41
CA GLN A 459 -8.37 6.05 -27.15
C GLN A 459 -7.22 7.05 -27.30
N VAL A 460 -7.24 8.10 -26.49
CA VAL A 460 -6.06 8.93 -26.24
C VAL A 460 -5.36 8.37 -25.01
N THR A 461 -4.04 8.19 -25.08
CA THR A 461 -3.19 7.83 -23.94
C THR A 461 -2.04 8.83 -23.82
N GLN A 462 -1.67 9.21 -22.60
CA GLN A 462 -0.46 9.98 -22.35
C GLN A 462 0.73 9.02 -22.35
N SER A 463 1.67 9.18 -23.28
CA SER A 463 2.92 8.41 -23.26
C SER A 463 3.86 8.91 -22.16
N GLY A 464 4.88 8.11 -21.81
CA GLY A 464 5.88 8.46 -20.80
C GLY A 464 6.68 9.74 -21.09
N ASP A 465 6.67 10.22 -22.34
CA ASP A 465 7.17 11.54 -22.77
C ASP A 465 6.23 12.72 -22.41
N GLY A 466 5.12 12.44 -21.73
CA GLY A 466 4.12 13.43 -21.30
C GLY A 466 3.15 13.91 -22.38
N SER A 467 3.30 13.48 -23.64
CA SER A 467 2.46 13.88 -24.77
C SER A 467 1.24 12.95 -24.94
N PRO A 468 0.06 13.46 -25.35
CA PRO A 468 -1.07 12.60 -25.71
C PRO A 468 -0.83 11.97 -27.09
N LYS A 469 -1.14 10.68 -27.23
CA LYS A 469 -1.09 9.94 -28.50
C LYS A 469 -2.40 9.18 -28.70
N LEU A 470 -2.85 9.07 -29.95
CA LEU A 470 -3.92 8.14 -30.30
C LEU A 470 -3.40 6.71 -30.24
N GLY A 471 -4.20 5.81 -29.70
CA GLY A 471 -3.92 4.39 -29.60
C GLY A 471 -5.16 3.55 -29.87
N GLY A 472 -4.95 2.35 -30.39
CA GLY A 472 -6.01 1.36 -30.56
C GLY A 472 -6.59 0.92 -29.21
N TYR A 473 -7.90 0.68 -29.18
CA TYR A 473 -8.57 0.08 -28.03
C TYR A 473 -9.54 -1.01 -28.48
N LYS A 474 -9.19 -2.28 -28.26
CA LYS A 474 -10.06 -3.44 -28.56
C LYS A 474 -10.58 -3.47 -30.01
N GLN A 475 -9.72 -3.11 -30.96
CA GLN A 475 -10.12 -2.85 -32.35
C GLN A 475 -10.74 -4.04 -33.10
N SER A 476 -10.39 -5.26 -32.69
CA SER A 476 -10.91 -6.51 -33.25
C SER A 476 -12.29 -6.90 -32.73
N GLU A 477 -12.76 -6.29 -31.63
CA GLU A 477 -14.00 -6.68 -30.95
C GLU A 477 -14.94 -5.50 -30.59
N TRP A 478 -14.58 -4.25 -30.90
CA TRP A 478 -15.32 -3.05 -30.47
C TRP A 478 -16.80 -3.02 -30.90
N THR A 479 -17.11 -3.60 -32.07
CA THR A 479 -18.47 -3.78 -32.62
C THR A 479 -19.28 -4.90 -31.95
N SER A 480 -18.69 -5.67 -31.03
CA SER A 480 -19.37 -6.78 -30.37
C SER A 480 -20.44 -6.29 -29.40
N ARG A 481 -21.60 -6.95 -29.38
CA ARG A 481 -22.63 -6.78 -28.32
C ARG A 481 -22.09 -7.04 -26.90
N LYS A 482 -20.94 -7.74 -26.75
CA LYS A 482 -20.28 -7.93 -25.45
C LYS A 482 -19.55 -6.66 -24.95
N ARG A 483 -19.35 -5.67 -25.82
CA ARG A 483 -18.64 -4.40 -25.59
C ARG A 483 -19.56 -3.21 -25.30
N THR A 484 -20.88 -3.39 -25.23
CA THR A 484 -21.81 -2.30 -24.89
C THR A 484 -21.55 -1.75 -23.49
N PHE A 485 -21.77 -0.44 -23.32
CA PHE A 485 -21.59 0.26 -22.06
C PHE A 485 -22.51 -0.31 -20.98
N ALA A 486 -23.77 -0.62 -21.32
CA ALA A 486 -24.74 -1.28 -20.45
C ALA A 486 -24.21 -2.59 -19.84
N ARG A 487 -23.39 -3.35 -20.57
CA ARG A 487 -22.85 -4.66 -20.15
C ARG A 487 -21.47 -4.59 -19.50
N ALA A 488 -20.68 -3.57 -19.85
CA ALA A 488 -19.26 -3.48 -19.49
C ALA A 488 -18.91 -2.38 -18.47
N CYS A 489 -19.82 -1.43 -18.22
CA CYS A 489 -19.50 -0.20 -17.48
C CYS A 489 -20.61 0.29 -16.55
N SER A 490 -21.87 0.01 -16.89
CA SER A 490 -23.03 0.70 -16.30
C SER A 490 -23.09 0.71 -14.76
N ASN A 491 -22.96 -0.43 -14.06
CA ASN A 491 -23.14 -0.40 -12.59
C ASN A 491 -22.00 0.31 -11.84
N CYS A 492 -20.89 0.65 -12.51
CA CYS A 492 -19.84 1.51 -11.97
C CYS A 492 -19.99 2.99 -12.39
N HIS A 493 -20.95 3.31 -13.28
CA HIS A 493 -21.11 4.62 -13.92
C HIS A 493 -22.57 5.09 -14.09
N ASN A 494 -23.53 4.43 -13.42
CA ASN A 494 -24.93 4.82 -13.37
C ASN A 494 -25.45 4.64 -11.94
N THR A 495 -26.44 5.44 -11.58
CA THR A 495 -27.16 5.30 -10.30
C THR A 495 -28.61 4.92 -10.56
N GLY A 496 -29.12 3.94 -9.80
CA GLY A 496 -30.44 3.35 -10.02
C GLY A 496 -30.53 2.52 -11.32
N LEU A 497 -29.48 1.77 -11.67
CA LEU A 497 -29.40 0.91 -12.85
C LEU A 497 -30.53 -0.14 -12.89
N LYS A 498 -31.07 -0.38 -14.08
CA LYS A 498 -31.94 -1.52 -14.39
C LYS A 498 -31.48 -2.13 -15.70
N ILE A 499 -31.21 -3.43 -15.69
CA ILE A 499 -30.81 -4.18 -16.89
C ILE A 499 -31.61 -5.47 -17.03
N ALA A 500 -31.93 -5.83 -18.27
CA ALA A 500 -32.39 -7.17 -18.65
C ALA A 500 -31.54 -7.68 -19.81
N TRP A 501 -31.47 -9.00 -19.97
CA TRP A 501 -30.59 -9.65 -20.93
C TRP A 501 -31.21 -10.94 -21.48
N THR A 502 -30.71 -11.39 -22.63
CA THR A 502 -31.10 -12.65 -23.27
C THR A 502 -30.74 -13.84 -22.40
N ASP A 503 -31.60 -14.85 -22.29
CA ASP A 503 -31.29 -16.05 -21.49
C ASP A 503 -30.39 -17.09 -22.22
N ASP A 504 -29.61 -16.67 -23.21
CA ASP A 504 -28.61 -17.50 -23.88
C ASP A 504 -27.22 -17.39 -23.21
N ALA A 505 -26.24 -18.15 -23.69
CA ALA A 505 -24.88 -18.19 -23.10
C ALA A 505 -24.11 -16.84 -23.19
N ASN A 506 -24.52 -15.91 -24.06
CA ASN A 506 -23.86 -14.61 -24.21
C ASN A 506 -24.35 -13.56 -23.21
N LYS A 507 -25.59 -13.70 -22.72
CA LYS A 507 -26.31 -12.73 -21.89
C LYS A 507 -26.18 -11.32 -22.48
N TYR A 508 -26.74 -11.13 -23.67
CA TYR A 508 -26.75 -9.83 -24.36
C TYR A 508 -27.82 -8.93 -23.74
N ILE A 509 -27.52 -7.64 -23.53
CA ILE A 509 -28.48 -6.69 -22.98
C ILE A 509 -29.67 -6.53 -23.93
N THR A 510 -30.89 -6.56 -23.40
CA THR A 510 -32.14 -6.26 -24.11
C THR A 510 -32.88 -5.07 -23.51
N SER A 511 -32.67 -4.76 -22.23
CA SER A 511 -33.18 -3.53 -21.60
C SER A 511 -32.06 -2.86 -20.82
N TYR A 512 -31.96 -1.54 -20.95
CA TYR A 512 -30.99 -0.72 -20.21
C TYR A 512 -31.61 0.61 -19.78
N ASP A 513 -31.75 0.82 -18.48
CA ASP A 513 -32.28 2.05 -17.91
C ASP A 513 -31.51 2.44 -16.65
N TYR A 514 -31.55 3.72 -16.29
CA TYR A 514 -30.91 4.29 -15.10
C TYR A 514 -31.60 5.61 -14.73
N ILE A 515 -31.46 6.02 -13.47
CA ILE A 515 -32.00 7.29 -12.98
C ILE A 515 -31.01 8.42 -13.24
N ASP A 516 -29.75 8.25 -12.80
CA ASP A 516 -28.67 9.21 -13.09
C ASP A 516 -27.57 8.57 -13.94
N GLU A 517 -27.07 9.34 -14.91
CA GLU A 517 -25.77 9.08 -15.58
C GLU A 517 -24.65 9.54 -14.63
N ASN A 518 -23.58 8.75 -14.51
CA ASN A 518 -22.54 8.85 -13.48
C ASN A 518 -22.97 8.42 -12.06
N ILE A 519 -22.02 8.54 -11.13
CA ILE A 519 -22.16 8.16 -9.73
C ILE A 519 -22.67 9.36 -8.92
N THR A 520 -23.86 9.20 -8.34
CA THR A 520 -24.53 10.20 -7.50
C THR A 520 -24.80 9.66 -6.09
N CYS A 521 -25.47 10.44 -5.24
CA CYS A 521 -25.64 10.20 -3.81
C CYS A 521 -25.99 8.74 -3.47
N GLU A 522 -27.01 8.18 -4.14
CA GLU A 522 -27.57 6.87 -3.78
C GLU A 522 -26.66 5.68 -4.11
N ARG A 523 -25.58 5.86 -4.88
CA ARG A 523 -24.58 4.81 -5.08
C ARG A 523 -23.78 4.53 -3.79
N CYS A 524 -23.58 5.56 -2.96
CA CYS A 524 -22.88 5.48 -1.68
C CYS A 524 -23.81 5.46 -0.47
N HIS A 525 -25.01 6.04 -0.60
CA HIS A 525 -26.00 6.16 0.48
C HIS A 525 -27.18 5.17 0.37
N GLY A 526 -27.24 4.38 -0.70
CA GLY A 526 -28.33 3.44 -0.95
C GLY A 526 -29.63 4.13 -1.42
N PRO A 527 -30.70 3.34 -1.65
CA PRO A 527 -31.98 3.83 -2.15
C PRO A 527 -32.69 4.82 -1.20
N GLY A 528 -33.00 6.03 -1.68
CA GLY A 528 -33.41 7.17 -0.85
C GLY A 528 -34.91 7.49 -0.79
N SER A 529 -35.79 6.79 -1.52
CA SER A 529 -37.24 7.08 -1.54
C SER A 529 -37.90 7.15 -0.15
N LYS A 530 -37.56 6.25 0.76
CA LYS A 530 -38.14 6.24 2.12
C LYS A 530 -37.61 7.38 2.99
N HIS A 531 -36.35 7.76 2.80
CA HIS A 531 -35.77 8.95 3.40
C HIS A 531 -36.47 10.22 2.93
N GLN A 532 -36.64 10.37 1.60
CA GLN A 532 -37.38 11.47 0.99
C GLN A 532 -38.83 11.57 1.54
N LEU A 533 -39.57 10.45 1.52
CA LEU A 533 -40.97 10.41 1.99
C LEU A 533 -41.11 10.69 3.50
N ALA A 534 -40.06 10.45 4.29
CA ALA A 534 -40.02 10.83 5.71
C ALA A 534 -39.71 12.33 5.94
N GLY A 535 -39.56 13.13 4.88
CA GLY A 535 -39.14 14.54 4.97
C GLY A 535 -37.62 14.72 5.17
N GLY A 536 -36.83 13.68 4.92
CA GLY A 536 -35.39 13.66 5.17
C GLY A 536 -35.03 13.46 6.65
N GLY A 537 -34.25 14.39 7.20
CA GLY A 537 -33.78 14.37 8.59
C GLY A 537 -32.37 13.77 8.77
N LYS A 538 -31.90 13.66 10.02
CA LYS A 538 -30.56 13.17 10.38
C LYS A 538 -30.39 11.67 10.09
N GLY A 539 -30.24 11.28 8.82
CA GLY A 539 -29.89 9.91 8.42
C GLY A 539 -31.02 8.86 8.52
N LYS A 540 -32.30 9.25 8.65
CA LYS A 540 -33.42 8.30 8.75
C LYS A 540 -33.65 7.56 7.42
N TYR A 541 -33.72 6.23 7.44
CA TYR A 541 -33.97 5.38 6.26
C TYR A 541 -32.97 5.53 5.09
N ILE A 542 -31.76 6.02 5.35
CA ILE A 542 -30.69 6.18 4.36
C ILE A 542 -29.36 5.73 4.98
N VAL A 543 -28.45 5.16 4.19
CA VAL A 543 -27.14 4.74 4.69
C VAL A 543 -26.26 5.98 4.92
N ASN A 544 -25.53 6.00 6.03
CA ASN A 544 -24.41 6.91 6.22
C ASN A 544 -23.10 6.09 6.34
N PRO A 545 -22.24 6.07 5.30
CA PRO A 545 -21.02 5.26 5.28
C PRO A 545 -20.09 5.41 6.49
N ARG A 546 -20.01 6.62 7.10
CA ARG A 546 -19.18 6.90 8.28
C ARG A 546 -19.57 6.05 9.50
N TYR A 547 -20.81 5.57 9.54
CA TYR A 547 -21.40 4.82 10.64
C TYR A 547 -21.63 3.33 10.30
N LEU A 548 -20.87 2.83 9.32
CA LEU A 548 -20.69 1.40 9.05
C LEU A 548 -19.41 0.89 9.74
N THR A 549 -19.19 -0.43 9.71
CA THR A 549 -17.85 -0.98 9.98
C THR A 549 -16.83 -0.52 8.93
N ALA A 550 -15.53 -0.46 9.26
CA ALA A 550 -14.48 0.02 8.36
C ALA A 550 -14.37 -0.83 7.09
N ASN A 551 -14.61 -2.14 7.19
CA ASN A 551 -14.72 -3.01 6.02
C ASN A 551 -15.93 -2.62 5.17
N ALA A 552 -17.14 -2.51 5.73
CA ALA A 552 -18.34 -2.16 4.99
C ALA A 552 -18.27 -0.73 4.37
N GLU A 553 -17.65 0.24 5.07
CA GLU A 553 -17.35 1.56 4.53
C GLU A 553 -16.36 1.48 3.36
N SER A 554 -15.32 0.67 3.47
CA SER A 554 -14.35 0.45 2.38
C SER A 554 -14.97 -0.24 1.17
N GLN A 555 -15.93 -1.15 1.38
CA GLN A 555 -16.71 -1.77 0.30
C GLN A 555 -17.59 -0.77 -0.47
N VAL A 556 -17.97 0.37 0.12
CA VAL A 556 -18.64 1.48 -0.60
C VAL A 556 -17.78 2.04 -1.73
N CYS A 557 -16.45 1.99 -1.59
CA CYS A 557 -15.52 2.26 -2.68
C CYS A 557 -15.27 0.98 -3.52
N GLY A 558 -15.07 -0.16 -2.86
CA GLY A 558 -14.77 -1.44 -3.48
C GLY A 558 -15.75 -1.88 -4.57
N GLN A 559 -17.05 -1.57 -4.43
CA GLN A 559 -18.07 -1.91 -5.44
C GLN A 559 -17.74 -1.44 -6.87
N CYS A 560 -16.89 -0.41 -6.99
CA CYS A 560 -16.29 0.04 -8.25
C CYS A 560 -14.75 -0.11 -8.29
N HIS A 561 -14.08 -0.24 -7.13
CA HIS A 561 -12.62 -0.17 -6.98
C HIS A 561 -11.97 -1.45 -6.38
N ALA A 562 -12.55 -2.63 -6.56
CA ALA A 562 -11.97 -3.90 -6.08
C ALA A 562 -11.18 -4.73 -7.11
N ALA A 563 -11.71 -4.97 -8.31
CA ALA A 563 -11.17 -6.03 -9.19
C ALA A 563 -11.27 -5.70 -10.68
N ASP A 564 -10.36 -6.25 -11.50
CA ASP A 564 -10.49 -6.21 -12.96
C ASP A 564 -11.05 -7.51 -13.56
N ALA A 565 -10.36 -8.64 -13.35
CA ALA A 565 -10.84 -9.96 -13.72
C ALA A 565 -12.06 -10.39 -12.91
N GLY A 566 -12.15 -9.95 -11.66
CA GLY A 566 -13.34 -10.07 -10.80
C GLY A 566 -14.49 -9.25 -11.36
N LYS A 567 -15.58 -9.96 -11.69
CA LYS A 567 -16.75 -9.46 -12.42
C LYS A 567 -18.02 -9.84 -11.66
N SER A 568 -19.20 -9.68 -12.25
CA SER A 568 -20.48 -10.04 -11.62
C SER A 568 -20.46 -11.44 -10.99
N LYS A 569 -20.99 -11.55 -9.77
CA LYS A 569 -21.17 -12.83 -9.08
C LYS A 569 -22.20 -13.71 -9.78
N ASP A 570 -23.31 -13.11 -10.18
CA ASP A 570 -24.41 -13.79 -10.87
C ASP A 570 -25.09 -12.85 -11.88
N PRO A 571 -25.15 -13.15 -13.19
CA PRO A 571 -24.53 -14.31 -13.83
C PRO A 571 -22.99 -14.23 -13.79
N LEU A 572 -22.35 -15.35 -13.47
CA LEU A 572 -20.93 -15.41 -13.10
C LEU A 572 -20.01 -14.90 -14.21
N ASN A 573 -19.22 -13.87 -13.87
CA ASN A 573 -18.22 -13.22 -14.72
C ASN A 573 -18.73 -12.63 -16.06
N VAL A 574 -20.04 -12.44 -16.20
CA VAL A 574 -20.69 -11.93 -17.43
C VAL A 574 -20.57 -10.41 -17.57
N PHE A 575 -20.92 -9.66 -16.53
CA PHE A 575 -20.87 -8.20 -16.51
C PHE A 575 -19.56 -7.72 -15.88
N ALA A 576 -18.96 -6.66 -16.42
CA ALA A 576 -17.65 -6.18 -15.94
C ALA A 576 -17.73 -5.28 -14.69
N PHE A 577 -18.74 -5.51 -13.85
CA PHE A 577 -19.08 -4.74 -12.66
C PHE A 577 -19.76 -5.64 -11.61
N ALA A 578 -19.84 -5.16 -10.38
CA ALA A 578 -20.55 -5.82 -9.27
C ALA A 578 -22.04 -6.02 -9.62
N TRP A 579 -22.55 -7.25 -9.64
CA TRP A 579 -23.97 -7.56 -9.91
C TRP A 579 -24.32 -8.97 -9.43
N ASN A 580 -25.54 -9.14 -8.91
CA ASN A 580 -26.08 -10.43 -8.48
C ASN A 580 -27.58 -10.53 -8.81
N ALA A 581 -27.93 -11.35 -9.80
CA ALA A 581 -29.30 -11.53 -10.27
C ALA A 581 -30.20 -12.28 -9.28
N ALA A 582 -29.65 -13.17 -8.44
CA ALA A 582 -30.40 -13.76 -7.32
C ALA A 582 -30.94 -12.70 -6.34
N ASN A 583 -30.28 -11.54 -6.25
CA ASN A 583 -30.71 -10.40 -5.44
C ASN A 583 -31.61 -9.40 -6.20
N ALA A 584 -32.19 -9.77 -7.35
CA ALA A 584 -33.10 -8.90 -8.11
C ALA A 584 -34.37 -8.48 -7.34
N ASN A 585 -34.83 -9.29 -6.37
CA ASN A 585 -35.96 -8.98 -5.49
C ASN A 585 -35.53 -8.41 -4.13
N ALA A 586 -34.23 -8.23 -3.89
CA ALA A 586 -33.70 -7.63 -2.68
C ALA A 586 -33.60 -6.10 -2.80
N LEU A 587 -33.31 -5.42 -1.69
CA LEU A 587 -33.05 -3.98 -1.67
C LEU A 587 -31.96 -3.63 -2.71
N GLY A 588 -32.23 -2.65 -3.58
CA GLY A 588 -31.30 -2.27 -4.65
C GLY A 588 -31.42 -3.09 -5.95
N GLY A 589 -32.24 -4.15 -6.02
CA GLY A 589 -32.66 -4.78 -7.27
C GLY A 589 -31.52 -5.39 -8.11
N GLY A 590 -30.63 -6.17 -7.48
CA GLY A 590 -29.44 -6.76 -8.12
C GLY A 590 -28.17 -5.89 -8.08
N ILE A 591 -28.27 -4.67 -7.55
CA ILE A 591 -27.13 -3.77 -7.25
C ILE A 591 -26.66 -3.99 -5.79
N TYR A 592 -25.36 -3.84 -5.55
CA TYR A 592 -24.78 -3.78 -4.19
C TYR A 592 -25.32 -2.55 -3.43
N VAL A 593 -25.68 -2.73 -2.16
CA VAL A 593 -26.16 -1.65 -1.28
C VAL A 593 -25.23 -1.54 -0.07
N PRO A 594 -24.54 -0.39 0.12
CA PRO A 594 -23.64 -0.11 1.24
C PRO A 594 -24.13 -0.58 2.61
N GLY A 595 -23.33 -1.41 3.29
CA GLY A 595 -23.60 -1.93 4.65
C GLY A 595 -24.80 -2.88 4.77
N VAL A 596 -25.60 -3.04 3.71
CA VAL A 596 -26.73 -3.98 3.64
C VAL A 596 -26.27 -5.33 3.11
N HIS A 597 -25.28 -5.33 2.22
CA HIS A 597 -24.72 -6.48 1.52
C HIS A 597 -23.20 -6.54 1.68
N ASP A 598 -22.60 -7.72 1.51
CA ASP A 598 -21.15 -7.87 1.34
C ASP A 598 -20.78 -7.83 -0.15
N ILE A 599 -19.62 -7.25 -0.47
CA ILE A 599 -19.15 -7.10 -1.85
C ILE A 599 -18.86 -8.44 -2.55
N SER A 600 -18.47 -9.49 -1.81
CA SER A 600 -18.16 -10.82 -2.36
C SER A 600 -19.40 -11.58 -2.84
N ASP A 601 -20.60 -11.13 -2.48
CA ASP A 601 -21.88 -11.57 -3.06
C ASP A 601 -22.18 -10.90 -4.41
N TYR A 602 -21.41 -9.89 -4.81
CA TYR A 602 -21.66 -9.11 -6.04
C TYR A 602 -20.48 -9.11 -7.01
N ILE A 603 -19.25 -9.27 -6.50
CA ILE A 603 -18.03 -9.45 -7.28
C ILE A 603 -17.49 -10.85 -7.04
N ASN A 604 -17.10 -11.56 -8.10
CA ASN A 604 -16.45 -12.85 -7.99
C ASN A 604 -15.05 -12.72 -7.38
N GLN A 605 -14.89 -13.15 -6.12
CA GLN A 605 -13.62 -13.26 -5.39
C GLN A 605 -12.73 -12.00 -5.48
N PRO A 606 -13.21 -10.83 -5.03
CA PRO A 606 -12.62 -9.53 -5.33
C PRO A 606 -11.17 -9.37 -4.86
N THR A 607 -10.80 -10.03 -3.75
CA THR A 607 -9.50 -9.91 -3.07
C THR A 607 -8.56 -11.08 -3.32
N THR A 608 -9.07 -12.21 -3.83
CA THR A 608 -8.26 -13.41 -4.09
C THR A 608 -7.53 -13.28 -5.43
N PRO A 609 -6.21 -13.51 -5.51
CA PRO A 609 -5.46 -13.45 -6.76
C PRO A 609 -6.02 -14.34 -7.88
N VAL A 610 -5.95 -13.88 -9.12
CA VAL A 610 -6.31 -14.68 -10.32
C VAL A 610 -5.47 -15.96 -10.42
N SER A 611 -4.21 -15.93 -9.98
CA SER A 611 -3.33 -17.11 -9.86
C SER A 611 -3.85 -18.17 -8.87
N ALA A 612 -4.72 -17.77 -7.93
CA ALA A 612 -5.42 -18.64 -6.97
C ALA A 612 -6.91 -18.86 -7.36
N GLY A 613 -7.28 -18.56 -8.61
CA GLY A 613 -8.66 -18.73 -9.11
C GLY A 613 -9.63 -17.61 -8.75
N GLY A 614 -9.14 -16.50 -8.21
CA GLY A 614 -9.94 -15.34 -7.82
C GLY A 614 -10.09 -14.26 -8.89
N GLY A 615 -10.52 -13.06 -8.47
CA GLY A 615 -10.78 -11.91 -9.32
C GLY A 615 -9.74 -10.77 -9.24
N PHE A 616 -8.76 -10.86 -8.35
CA PHE A 616 -7.73 -9.85 -8.17
C PHE A 616 -6.52 -10.12 -9.10
N ASP A 617 -6.35 -9.33 -10.16
CA ASP A 617 -5.13 -9.35 -10.99
C ASP A 617 -3.94 -8.80 -10.20
N ALA A 618 -3.37 -9.66 -9.36
CA ALA A 618 -2.21 -9.36 -8.52
C ALA A 618 -0.90 -9.65 -9.26
N TRP A 619 0.16 -8.96 -8.84
CA TRP A 619 1.53 -9.38 -9.12
C TRP A 619 1.85 -10.70 -8.36
N PRO A 620 2.98 -11.37 -8.63
CA PRO A 620 3.29 -12.67 -8.03
C PRO A 620 3.39 -12.70 -6.49
N ASP A 621 3.41 -11.56 -5.82
CA ASP A 621 3.34 -11.45 -4.36
C ASP A 621 1.91 -11.63 -3.78
N GLY A 622 0.89 -11.61 -4.65
CA GLY A 622 -0.53 -11.72 -4.29
C GLY A 622 -1.15 -10.46 -3.68
N LYS A 623 -0.37 -9.38 -3.50
CA LYS A 623 -0.78 -8.18 -2.75
C LYS A 623 -0.97 -6.94 -3.62
N HIS A 624 -0.05 -6.74 -4.57
CA HIS A 624 -0.02 -5.54 -5.40
C HIS A 624 -0.85 -5.71 -6.67
N GLY A 625 -1.63 -4.70 -7.05
CA GLY A 625 -2.46 -4.70 -8.25
C GLY A 625 -1.65 -4.49 -9.54
N VAL A 626 -2.03 -5.21 -10.60
CA VAL A 626 -1.48 -5.07 -11.97
C VAL A 626 -2.43 -4.29 -12.86
N ALA A 627 -3.73 -4.43 -12.66
CA ALA A 627 -4.78 -3.96 -13.53
C ALA A 627 -5.46 -2.71 -12.98
N HIS A 628 -6.61 -2.36 -13.55
CA HIS A 628 -7.36 -1.18 -13.13
C HIS A 628 -8.36 -1.45 -12.01
N ARG A 629 -8.63 -0.39 -11.23
CA ARG A 629 -9.67 -0.30 -10.20
C ARG A 629 -9.55 -1.37 -9.10
N GLN A 630 -8.35 -1.56 -8.55
CA GLN A 630 -8.05 -2.61 -7.54
C GLN A 630 -7.72 -2.08 -6.13
N GLN A 631 -7.97 -0.79 -5.88
CA GLN A 631 -7.59 -0.10 -4.65
C GLN A 631 -8.12 -0.76 -3.37
N TYR A 632 -9.37 -1.26 -3.38
CA TYR A 632 -9.95 -1.95 -2.23
C TYR A 632 -9.20 -3.26 -1.93
N SER A 633 -8.86 -4.04 -2.96
CA SER A 633 -8.21 -5.34 -2.79
C SER A 633 -6.74 -5.23 -2.38
N GLU A 634 -6.07 -4.14 -2.73
CA GLU A 634 -4.78 -3.75 -2.12
C GLU A 634 -4.99 -3.26 -0.67
N PHE A 635 -5.96 -2.35 -0.45
CA PHE A 635 -6.17 -1.69 0.84
C PHE A 635 -6.50 -2.65 1.98
N VAL A 636 -7.37 -3.64 1.77
CA VAL A 636 -7.72 -4.62 2.81
C VAL A 636 -6.56 -5.56 3.18
N GLN A 637 -5.46 -5.55 2.42
CA GLN A 637 -4.22 -6.26 2.74
C GLN A 637 -3.19 -5.36 3.43
N SER A 638 -3.45 -4.06 3.54
CA SER A 638 -2.57 -3.08 4.20
C SER A 638 -2.75 -3.08 5.72
N ALA A 639 -1.70 -2.64 6.43
CA ALA A 639 -1.79 -2.38 7.87
C ALA A 639 -2.81 -1.27 8.21
N HIS A 640 -3.12 -0.37 7.29
CA HIS A 640 -4.10 0.70 7.53
C HIS A 640 -5.54 0.16 7.70
N ALA A 641 -5.89 -0.92 7.01
CA ALA A 641 -7.21 -1.56 7.18
C ALA A 641 -7.35 -2.30 8.52
N ASN A 642 -6.24 -2.75 9.13
CA ASN A 642 -6.25 -3.48 10.40
C ASN A 642 -4.92 -3.32 11.17
N ASN A 643 -4.86 -2.33 12.06
CA ASN A 643 -3.75 -2.11 13.00
C ASN A 643 -4.31 -2.01 14.44
N PRO A 644 -3.48 -2.09 15.50
CA PRO A 644 -3.98 -2.12 16.88
C PRO A 644 -4.43 -0.75 17.45
N TYR A 645 -4.32 0.34 16.69
CA TYR A 645 -4.68 1.68 17.16
C TYR A 645 -6.00 2.19 16.52
N GLU A 646 -6.12 2.12 15.19
CA GLU A 646 -7.31 2.61 14.48
C GLU A 646 -7.64 1.79 13.21
N LYS A 647 -8.89 1.30 13.07
CA LYS A 647 -9.42 0.68 11.84
C LYS A 647 -9.74 1.78 10.80
N LEU A 648 -8.86 1.98 9.81
CA LEU A 648 -9.07 3.00 8.77
C LEU A 648 -9.95 2.48 7.63
N ALA A 649 -10.56 3.40 6.89
CA ALA A 649 -11.33 3.10 5.67
C ALA A 649 -10.95 4.09 4.56
N CYS A 650 -11.40 3.85 3.32
CA CYS A 650 -11.08 4.76 2.19
C CYS A 650 -11.43 6.24 2.47
N PRO A 651 -12.55 6.59 3.13
CA PRO A 651 -12.90 7.98 3.47
C PRO A 651 -12.01 8.63 4.54
N THR A 652 -11.20 7.86 5.28
CA THR A 652 -10.17 8.38 6.18
C THR A 652 -9.16 9.24 5.41
N CYS A 653 -8.81 8.84 4.18
CA CYS A 653 -7.81 9.52 3.35
C CYS A 653 -8.38 10.25 2.11
N HIS A 654 -9.65 10.03 1.78
CA HIS A 654 -10.29 10.58 0.57
C HIS A 654 -11.68 11.17 0.83
N ASN A 655 -12.15 12.04 -0.06
CA ASN A 655 -13.52 12.53 -0.04
C ASN A 655 -14.19 12.40 -1.41
N ALA A 656 -15.12 11.45 -1.53
CA ALA A 656 -15.88 11.22 -2.77
C ALA A 656 -16.76 12.42 -3.19
N HIS A 657 -17.13 13.29 -2.23
CA HIS A 657 -17.96 14.46 -2.47
C HIS A 657 -17.23 15.62 -3.13
N THR A 658 -15.91 15.60 -3.34
CA THR A 658 -15.21 16.78 -3.89
C THR A 658 -14.17 16.38 -4.93
N ALA A 659 -13.72 17.35 -5.75
CA ALA A 659 -12.54 17.17 -6.60
C ALA A 659 -11.21 17.13 -5.79
N ILE A 660 -11.23 17.52 -4.51
CA ILE A 660 -10.08 17.46 -3.61
C ILE A 660 -9.95 16.02 -3.10
N GLN A 661 -8.84 15.37 -3.43
CA GLN A 661 -8.57 13.96 -3.11
C GLN A 661 -8.17 13.70 -1.64
N SER A 662 -8.61 14.54 -0.70
CA SER A 662 -8.32 14.44 0.74
C SER A 662 -9.60 14.61 1.58
N PRO A 663 -9.65 14.12 2.84
CA PRO A 663 -10.84 14.23 3.69
C PRO A 663 -11.19 15.70 3.93
N SER A 664 -12.47 16.07 3.97
CA SER A 664 -12.88 17.46 4.31
C SER A 664 -12.36 17.89 5.68
N ASN A 665 -12.37 16.97 6.63
CA ASN A 665 -11.95 17.14 8.01
C ASN A 665 -11.37 15.81 8.49
N PHE A 666 -10.20 15.88 9.12
CA PHE A 666 -9.44 14.77 9.64
C PHE A 666 -9.17 15.01 11.11
N THR A 667 -9.86 14.27 11.98
CA THR A 667 -9.74 14.39 13.44
C THR A 667 -8.67 13.44 13.93
N VAL A 668 -7.77 13.92 14.79
CA VAL A 668 -6.77 13.13 15.49
C VAL A 668 -6.84 13.47 16.97
N GLU A 669 -7.18 12.48 17.79
CA GLU A 669 -7.16 12.60 19.25
C GLU A 669 -5.76 12.24 19.78
N THR A 670 -5.30 12.97 20.80
CA THR A 670 -4.16 12.62 21.64
C THR A 670 -4.61 12.60 23.10
N ASP A 671 -3.77 12.07 24.00
CA ASP A 671 -4.00 12.06 25.45
C ASP A 671 -4.33 13.44 26.08
N SER A 672 -4.13 14.54 25.35
CA SER A 672 -4.28 15.93 25.84
C SER A 672 -5.02 16.89 24.91
N ALA A 673 -5.26 16.54 23.64
CA ALA A 673 -5.97 17.41 22.70
C ALA A 673 -6.59 16.67 21.50
N GLU A 674 -7.75 17.17 21.06
CA GLU A 674 -8.30 16.91 19.73
C GLU A 674 -7.69 17.90 18.72
N TYR A 675 -7.18 17.39 17.61
CA TYR A 675 -6.81 18.18 16.43
C TYR A 675 -7.78 17.90 15.29
N ILE A 676 -8.29 18.93 14.62
CA ILE A 676 -9.07 18.78 13.39
C ILE A 676 -8.34 19.49 12.24
N PHE A 677 -7.77 18.71 11.33
CA PHE A 677 -7.15 19.21 10.10
C PHE A 677 -8.20 19.27 8.99
N ASN A 678 -8.46 20.45 8.44
CA ASN A 678 -9.47 20.62 7.38
C ASN A 678 -8.83 20.53 6.00
N SER A 679 -9.24 19.56 5.18
CA SER A 679 -8.70 19.31 3.84
C SER A 679 -7.17 19.12 3.75
N PRO A 680 -6.50 18.42 4.70
CA PRO A 680 -5.05 18.24 4.72
C PRO A 680 -4.56 17.59 3.43
N LYS A 681 -3.37 17.95 2.95
CA LYS A 681 -2.88 17.42 1.66
C LYS A 681 -2.07 16.14 1.88
N HIS A 682 -2.27 15.13 1.03
CA HIS A 682 -1.41 13.95 1.01
C HIS A 682 -0.07 14.22 0.27
N LYS A 683 -0.03 15.20 -0.64
CA LYS A 683 1.14 15.53 -1.46
C LYS A 683 2.23 16.34 -0.75
N ASN A 684 1.96 16.87 0.45
CA ASN A 684 2.95 17.58 1.28
C ASN A 684 3.29 16.81 2.57
N ASN A 685 2.98 15.51 2.63
CA ASN A 685 3.03 14.64 3.82
C ASN A 685 2.08 15.03 4.98
N GLY A 686 1.35 16.15 4.89
CA GLY A 686 0.52 16.68 5.98
C GLY A 686 -0.59 15.75 6.46
N LEU A 687 -1.26 15.03 5.55
CA LEU A 687 -2.25 13.99 5.91
C LEU A 687 -1.58 12.80 6.62
N CYS A 688 -0.45 12.31 6.10
CA CYS A 688 0.23 11.14 6.65
C CYS A 688 0.78 11.43 8.06
N LEU A 689 1.45 12.57 8.20
CA LEU A 689 2.03 13.00 9.48
C LEU A 689 0.96 13.38 10.52
N ALA A 690 -0.28 13.68 10.12
CA ALA A 690 -1.37 13.92 11.07
C ALA A 690 -1.56 12.71 12.01
N CYS A 691 -1.45 11.46 11.50
CA CYS A 691 -1.33 10.26 12.32
C CYS A 691 0.13 9.99 12.73
N HIS A 692 1.04 9.83 11.76
CA HIS A 692 2.37 9.25 12.01
C HIS A 692 3.35 10.13 12.80
N SER A 693 3.14 11.44 12.92
CA SER A 693 3.95 12.26 13.83
C SER A 693 3.74 11.82 15.28
N THR A 694 4.72 12.08 16.15
CA THR A 694 4.80 11.58 17.54
C THR A 694 5.02 10.06 17.68
N PHE A 695 5.20 9.31 16.58
CA PHE A 695 5.48 7.87 16.60
C PHE A 695 6.76 7.49 15.85
N GLY A 696 7.52 6.51 16.39
CA GLY A 696 8.66 5.89 15.72
C GLY A 696 9.69 6.91 15.18
N PRO A 697 10.13 6.81 13.92
CA PRO A 697 11.05 7.78 13.29
C PRO A 697 10.57 9.24 13.30
N PHE A 698 9.28 9.48 13.52
CA PHE A 698 8.68 10.82 13.60
C PHE A 698 8.30 11.23 15.03
N ALA A 699 8.82 10.54 16.05
CA ALA A 699 8.58 10.86 17.47
C ALA A 699 8.94 12.31 17.83
N GLY A 700 9.96 12.89 17.19
CA GLY A 700 10.34 14.30 17.38
C GLY A 700 9.33 15.30 16.78
N VAL A 701 8.56 14.92 15.76
CA VAL A 701 7.59 15.80 15.08
C VAL A 701 6.30 15.85 15.89
N THR A 702 5.88 17.04 16.31
CA THR A 702 4.65 17.25 17.09
C THR A 702 3.43 17.43 16.19
N LYS A 703 2.23 17.40 16.77
CA LYS A 703 0.99 17.75 16.06
C LYS A 703 0.91 19.24 15.71
N ASP A 704 1.54 20.12 16.49
CA ASP A 704 1.60 21.56 16.19
C ASP A 704 2.54 21.83 14.99
N ASP A 705 3.66 21.10 14.84
CA ASP A 705 4.53 21.16 13.64
C ASP A 705 3.74 20.77 12.37
N VAL A 706 2.92 19.70 12.45
CA VAL A 706 2.07 19.26 11.35
C VAL A 706 0.93 20.26 11.07
N ALA A 707 0.42 20.93 12.11
CA ALA A 707 -0.60 21.97 11.95
C ALA A 707 -0.04 23.19 11.18
N ALA A 708 1.19 23.62 11.50
CA ALA A 708 1.86 24.73 10.83
C ALA A 708 1.99 24.49 9.31
N ILE A 709 2.47 23.32 8.87
CA ILE A 709 2.61 23.03 7.43
C ILE A 709 1.27 22.85 6.69
N ASN A 710 0.20 22.48 7.39
CA ASN A 710 -1.13 22.43 6.78
C ASN A 710 -1.72 23.83 6.62
N ILE A 711 -1.52 24.72 7.61
CA ILE A 711 -1.96 26.12 7.55
C ILE A 711 -1.21 26.89 6.46
N ASP A 712 0.12 26.74 6.37
CA ASP A 712 0.94 27.30 5.30
C ASP A 712 0.49 26.82 3.91
N ALA A 713 0.11 25.54 3.78
CA ALA A 713 -0.49 24.98 2.57
C ALA A 713 -1.97 25.41 2.31
N GLY A 714 -2.43 26.49 2.94
CA GLY A 714 -3.76 27.08 2.75
C GLY A 714 -4.93 26.29 3.34
N SER A 715 -4.66 25.42 4.33
CA SER A 715 -5.68 24.67 5.07
C SER A 715 -5.96 25.33 6.42
N SER A 716 -6.93 24.83 7.19
CA SER A 716 -7.19 25.31 8.56
C SER A 716 -7.12 24.16 9.56
N VAL A 717 -6.57 24.43 10.75
CA VAL A 717 -6.45 23.43 11.83
C VAL A 717 -7.00 24.02 13.12
N THR A 718 -7.79 23.24 13.86
CA THR A 718 -8.24 23.60 15.22
C THR A 718 -7.67 22.61 16.23
N LYS A 719 -7.39 23.09 17.45
CA LYS A 719 -6.95 22.31 18.61
C LYS A 719 -7.96 22.54 19.74
N ASN A 720 -8.66 21.49 20.19
CA ASN A 720 -9.78 21.58 21.14
C ASN A 720 -10.83 22.63 20.71
N GLY A 721 -11.19 22.64 19.43
CA GLY A 721 -12.10 23.62 18.82
C GLY A 721 -11.54 25.04 18.59
N VAL A 722 -10.35 25.37 19.11
CA VAL A 722 -9.71 26.68 18.91
C VAL A 722 -8.88 26.70 17.63
N PRO A 723 -9.10 27.62 16.67
CA PRO A 723 -8.25 27.76 15.49
C PRO A 723 -6.79 28.04 15.86
N LEU A 724 -5.87 27.32 15.22
CA LEU A 724 -4.43 27.56 15.31
C LEU A 724 -3.99 28.58 14.24
N SER A 725 -2.95 29.33 14.58
CA SER A 725 -2.25 30.25 13.68
C SER A 725 -0.77 30.25 14.03
N PHE A 726 0.09 30.29 13.01
CA PHE A 726 1.54 30.28 13.17
C PHE A 726 2.15 31.43 12.38
N ASP A 727 3.22 32.03 12.91
CA ASP A 727 4.02 33.01 12.16
C ASP A 727 5.00 32.33 11.18
N SER A 728 5.66 33.12 10.33
CA SER A 728 6.59 32.62 9.32
C SER A 728 7.80 31.89 9.89
N THR A 729 8.24 32.23 11.11
CA THR A 729 9.36 31.57 11.78
C THR A 729 8.93 30.21 12.29
N GLN A 730 7.79 30.13 12.97
CA GLN A 730 7.20 28.87 13.44
C GLN A 730 6.94 27.89 12.29
N VAL A 731 6.45 28.39 11.15
CA VAL A 731 6.28 27.59 9.93
C VAL A 731 7.61 27.11 9.37
N ALA A 732 8.64 27.96 9.34
CA ALA A 732 9.98 27.57 8.87
C ALA A 732 10.64 26.52 9.77
N ASP A 733 10.52 26.67 11.09
CA ASP A 733 11.03 25.71 12.08
C ASP A 733 10.33 24.35 11.94
N ALA A 734 9.00 24.35 11.81
CA ALA A 734 8.21 23.13 11.58
C ALA A 734 8.61 22.42 10.26
N LYS A 735 8.79 23.19 9.17
CA LYS A 735 9.26 22.68 7.88
C LYS A 735 10.66 22.06 7.97
N ALA A 736 11.61 22.74 8.61
CA ALA A 736 12.98 22.25 8.80
C ALA A 736 13.00 20.95 9.62
N LYS A 737 12.26 20.92 10.72
CA LYS A 737 12.16 19.77 11.64
C LYS A 737 11.47 18.56 10.99
N ILE A 738 10.40 18.77 10.23
CA ILE A 738 9.77 17.71 9.44
C ILE A 738 10.73 17.20 8.36
N GLY A 739 11.51 18.08 7.73
CA GLY A 739 12.48 17.70 6.72
C GLY A 739 13.65 16.88 7.28
N GLU A 740 14.19 17.26 8.44
CA GLU A 740 15.21 16.49 9.15
C GLU A 740 14.69 15.07 9.50
N ALA A 741 13.49 14.96 10.10
CA ALA A 741 12.90 13.68 10.44
C ALA A 741 12.61 12.80 9.20
N VAL A 742 12.16 13.40 8.09
CA VAL A 742 11.94 12.70 6.81
C VAL A 742 13.25 12.21 6.21
N VAL A 743 14.32 13.01 6.24
CA VAL A 743 15.67 12.61 5.77
C VAL A 743 16.27 11.52 6.67
N GLN A 744 16.15 11.65 7.99
CA GLN A 744 16.59 10.61 8.94
C GLN A 744 15.87 9.29 8.68
N HIS A 745 14.54 9.31 8.58
CA HIS A 745 13.73 8.12 8.27
C HIS A 745 14.14 7.45 6.96
N MET A 746 14.36 8.22 5.88
CA MET A 746 14.87 7.71 4.61
C MET A 746 16.27 7.08 4.73
N ASN A 747 17.14 7.66 5.55
CA ASN A 747 18.50 7.17 5.74
C ASN A 747 18.55 5.89 6.58
N GLU A 748 17.80 5.82 7.67
CA GLU A 748 17.72 4.64 8.54
C GLU A 748 17.02 3.47 7.86
N THR A 749 15.92 3.73 7.14
CA THR A 749 15.05 2.67 6.58
C THR A 749 15.50 2.21 5.20
N ALA A 750 15.89 3.15 4.32
CA ALA A 750 16.23 2.86 2.92
C ALA A 750 17.74 2.99 2.62
N GLY A 751 18.57 3.37 3.59
CA GLY A 751 20.03 3.46 3.42
C GLY A 751 20.46 4.53 2.40
N MET A 752 19.66 5.58 2.23
CA MET A 752 19.80 6.54 1.12
C MET A 752 21.07 7.41 1.22
N GLY A 753 21.61 7.63 2.42
CA GLY A 753 22.91 8.23 2.67
C GLY A 753 22.89 9.75 2.95
N LEU A 754 24.04 10.29 3.34
CA LEU A 754 24.21 11.65 3.88
C LEU A 754 23.87 12.83 2.94
N TYR A 755 23.46 12.56 1.69
CA TYR A 755 23.24 13.58 0.65
C TYR A 755 21.78 13.72 0.20
N VAL A 756 20.83 13.07 0.89
CA VAL A 756 19.40 13.30 0.61
C VAL A 756 18.95 14.61 1.22
N VAL A 757 18.39 15.48 0.39
CA VAL A 757 17.67 16.69 0.82
C VAL A 757 16.20 16.46 0.58
N TYR A 758 15.35 16.88 1.52
CA TYR A 758 13.92 17.02 1.32
C TYR A 758 13.55 18.50 1.48
N ASP A 759 12.95 19.07 0.45
CA ASP A 759 12.36 20.41 0.48
C ASP A 759 10.83 20.28 0.60
N PRO A 760 10.22 20.58 1.77
CA PRO A 760 8.78 20.47 1.94
C PRO A 760 7.98 21.35 0.96
N ASP A 761 8.56 22.44 0.45
CA ASP A 761 7.89 23.44 -0.38
C ASP A 761 8.06 23.15 -1.87
N ASN A 762 9.30 22.87 -2.31
CA ASN A 762 9.61 22.80 -3.74
C ASN A 762 9.88 21.39 -4.29
N GLU A 763 10.03 20.34 -3.47
CA GLU A 763 10.34 19.01 -4.02
C GLU A 763 9.12 18.33 -4.69
N PRO A 764 9.23 17.92 -5.97
CA PRO A 764 8.51 16.76 -6.51
C PRO A 764 9.19 15.42 -6.14
N GLY A 765 10.28 15.47 -5.36
CA GLY A 765 11.25 14.41 -5.12
C GLY A 765 10.97 13.47 -3.95
N VAL A 766 12.04 12.86 -3.42
CA VAL A 766 11.97 11.51 -2.83
C VAL A 766 11.26 11.49 -1.48
N GLY A 767 11.39 12.53 -0.65
CA GLY A 767 10.87 12.54 0.72
C GLY A 767 9.34 12.64 0.86
N ARG A 768 8.57 12.60 -0.23
CA ARG A 768 7.11 12.50 -0.16
C ARG A 768 6.70 11.06 0.17
N CYS A 769 5.97 10.83 1.26
CA CYS A 769 5.61 9.48 1.74
C CYS A 769 5.00 8.61 0.63
N ILE A 770 4.11 9.19 -0.19
CA ILE A 770 3.44 8.53 -1.31
C ILE A 770 4.39 8.07 -2.43
N ASN A 771 5.58 8.65 -2.57
CA ASN A 771 6.54 8.21 -3.60
C ASN A 771 7.18 6.86 -3.25
N CYS A 772 7.38 6.60 -1.95
CA CYS A 772 7.98 5.35 -1.47
C CYS A 772 6.93 4.30 -1.06
N HIS A 773 5.87 4.74 -0.38
CA HIS A 773 4.83 3.88 0.21
C HIS A 773 3.58 3.69 -0.66
N MET A 774 3.40 4.48 -1.73
CA MET A 774 2.35 4.24 -2.73
C MET A 774 2.97 4.13 -4.14
N PRO A 775 3.97 3.25 -4.34
CA PRO A 775 4.66 3.10 -5.62
C PRO A 775 3.67 2.72 -6.71
N LYS A 776 3.91 3.19 -7.95
CA LYS A 776 2.97 2.95 -9.05
C LYS A 776 3.14 1.56 -9.64
N THR A 777 2.19 0.67 -9.35
CA THR A 777 2.19 -0.76 -9.72
C THR A 777 1.16 -1.10 -10.80
N GLY A 778 -0.02 -0.46 -10.78
CA GLY A 778 -1.13 -0.77 -11.69
C GLY A 778 -0.98 -0.12 -13.07
N LYS A 779 -1.22 -0.90 -14.14
CA LYS A 779 -1.00 -0.57 -15.58
C LYS A 779 -2.27 -0.11 -16.31
N SER A 780 -3.08 0.68 -15.61
CA SER A 780 -4.48 0.94 -15.90
C SER A 780 -4.75 1.93 -17.03
N GLY A 781 -3.96 3.00 -17.06
CA GLY A 781 -4.05 4.12 -17.99
C GLY A 781 -2.78 4.31 -18.82
N GLY A 782 -1.72 3.60 -18.48
CA GLY A 782 -0.48 3.54 -19.23
C GLY A 782 0.55 2.68 -18.52
N TYR A 783 1.61 2.37 -19.25
CA TYR A 783 2.83 1.78 -18.70
C TYR A 783 3.98 2.37 -19.51
N THR A 784 4.95 2.97 -18.83
CA THR A 784 6.18 3.46 -19.47
C THR A 784 7.16 2.31 -19.49
N THR A 785 7.64 1.94 -20.69
CA THR A 785 8.67 0.92 -20.96
C THR A 785 9.57 1.42 -22.07
N GLY A 786 10.86 1.11 -22.00
CA GLY A 786 11.88 1.50 -22.97
C GLY A 786 13.19 1.85 -22.27
N LEU A 787 14.29 1.95 -23.02
CA LEU A 787 15.60 2.22 -22.42
C LEU A 787 15.73 3.68 -21.96
N ASP A 788 16.58 3.91 -20.96
CA ASP A 788 17.04 5.24 -20.55
C ASP A 788 17.75 5.99 -21.69
N ALA A 789 18.03 7.28 -21.48
CA ALA A 789 18.67 8.14 -22.48
C ALA A 789 20.08 7.68 -22.92
N THR A 790 20.69 6.70 -22.23
CA THR A 790 21.99 6.10 -22.56
C THR A 790 21.88 4.70 -23.16
N GLY A 791 20.66 4.14 -23.25
CA GLY A 791 20.40 2.80 -23.78
C GLY A 791 20.74 1.65 -22.84
N LYS A 792 20.83 1.87 -21.50
CA LYS A 792 21.45 0.88 -20.58
C LYS A 792 20.52 0.23 -19.55
N THR A 793 19.48 0.91 -19.09
CA THR A 793 18.47 0.39 -18.15
C THR A 793 17.07 0.68 -18.68
N ALA A 794 16.09 -0.17 -18.37
CA ALA A 794 14.71 0.04 -18.81
C ALA A 794 13.97 0.98 -17.85
N LEU A 795 13.42 2.08 -18.36
CA LEU A 795 12.40 2.91 -17.71
C LEU A 795 11.11 2.10 -17.56
N ILE A 796 10.86 1.52 -16.38
CA ILE A 796 9.62 0.80 -16.06
C ILE A 796 8.81 1.56 -14.99
N GLU A 797 7.67 2.14 -15.38
CA GLU A 797 6.75 2.83 -14.45
C GLU A 797 5.27 2.59 -14.81
N ALA A 798 4.43 2.33 -13.81
CA ALA A 798 2.97 2.24 -13.97
C ALA A 798 2.24 3.57 -13.70
N ASP A 799 0.90 3.58 -13.77
CA ASP A 799 0.09 4.80 -13.58
C ASP A 799 -0.68 4.88 -12.25
N GLN A 800 -1.08 3.74 -11.65
CA GLN A 800 -1.81 3.72 -10.37
C GLN A 800 -0.91 3.35 -9.18
N GLY A 801 -0.94 4.18 -8.13
CA GLY A 801 -0.22 3.94 -6.87
C GLY A 801 -0.83 2.80 -6.06
N SER A 802 0.02 1.94 -5.51
CA SER A 802 -0.33 0.88 -4.56
C SER A 802 -1.09 1.42 -3.35
N HIS A 803 -2.15 0.74 -2.94
CA HIS A 803 -2.86 0.95 -1.68
C HIS A 803 -2.49 -0.10 -0.61
N VAL A 804 -1.36 -0.82 -0.78
CA VAL A 804 -0.79 -1.70 0.26
C VAL A 804 -0.02 -0.88 1.33
N PHE A 805 0.42 0.34 0.97
CA PHE A 805 1.13 1.30 1.83
C PHE A 805 2.55 0.90 2.28
N ASP A 806 3.18 -0.05 1.58
CA ASP A 806 4.54 -0.54 1.82
C ASP A 806 5.54 -0.09 0.73
N ILE A 807 6.81 -0.42 0.97
CA ILE A 807 7.91 -0.16 0.03
C ILE A 807 8.16 -1.45 -0.76
N ILE A 808 8.11 -1.36 -2.09
CA ILE A 808 8.53 -2.45 -2.97
C ILE A 808 10.05 -2.33 -3.16
N PRO A 809 10.86 -3.30 -2.67
CA PRO A 809 12.31 -3.22 -2.80
C PRO A 809 12.77 -3.64 -4.22
N PRO A 810 13.86 -3.07 -4.75
CA PRO A 810 14.39 -3.39 -6.09
C PRO A 810 14.58 -4.89 -6.37
N GLN A 811 14.86 -5.67 -5.34
CA GLN A 811 15.03 -7.12 -5.39
C GLN A 811 13.77 -7.85 -5.91
N VAL A 812 12.56 -7.35 -5.61
CA VAL A 812 11.31 -7.94 -6.11
C VAL A 812 11.22 -7.76 -7.63
N SER A 813 11.44 -6.54 -8.14
CA SER A 813 11.54 -6.30 -9.59
C SER A 813 12.61 -7.17 -10.25
N LYS A 814 13.81 -7.24 -9.63
CA LYS A 814 14.93 -8.02 -10.17
C LYS A 814 14.63 -9.52 -10.27
N ALA A 815 13.93 -10.08 -9.29
CA ALA A 815 13.54 -11.50 -9.30
C ALA A 815 12.58 -11.86 -10.44
N LEU A 816 11.82 -10.88 -10.94
CA LEU A 816 10.90 -11.07 -12.06
C LEU A 816 11.58 -11.05 -13.44
N VAL A 817 12.80 -10.52 -13.56
CA VAL A 817 13.54 -10.43 -14.84
C VAL A 817 13.67 -11.79 -15.53
N SER A 818 14.12 -12.82 -14.80
CA SER A 818 14.33 -14.17 -15.35
C SER A 818 13.04 -14.89 -15.73
N THR A 819 11.89 -14.48 -15.17
CA THR A 819 10.57 -15.07 -15.44
C THR A 819 9.72 -14.21 -16.38
N ALA A 820 10.14 -12.99 -16.67
CA ALA A 820 9.48 -12.09 -17.61
C ALA A 820 9.57 -12.60 -19.06
N GLY A 821 10.71 -13.19 -19.44
CA GLY A 821 10.95 -13.76 -20.77
C GLY A 821 10.86 -12.70 -21.89
N GLY A 822 11.69 -11.64 -21.81
CA GLY A 822 11.72 -10.56 -22.80
C GLY A 822 10.47 -9.67 -22.81
N ALA A 823 9.90 -9.40 -21.63
CA ALA A 823 8.70 -8.56 -21.50
C ALA A 823 8.73 -7.71 -20.22
N ASP A 824 9.20 -6.46 -20.32
CA ASP A 824 9.18 -5.45 -19.24
C ASP A 824 7.80 -5.31 -18.56
N THR A 825 6.73 -5.54 -19.32
CA THR A 825 5.35 -5.55 -18.82
C THR A 825 5.05 -6.64 -17.79
N LYS A 826 5.99 -7.56 -17.52
CA LYS A 826 5.92 -8.59 -16.46
C LYS A 826 6.86 -8.31 -15.27
N ILE A 827 7.57 -7.19 -15.26
CA ILE A 827 8.38 -6.74 -14.10
C ILE A 827 7.56 -5.75 -13.27
N MET A 828 7.34 -6.03 -11.99
CA MET A 828 6.71 -5.09 -11.05
C MET A 828 7.61 -3.86 -10.87
N PRO A 829 7.12 -2.61 -11.02
CA PRO A 829 7.89 -1.41 -10.67
C PRO A 829 8.15 -1.35 -9.17
N ASN A 830 9.38 -0.97 -8.76
CA ASN A 830 9.74 -0.79 -7.36
C ASN A 830 9.76 0.69 -6.95
N SER A 831 9.67 0.95 -5.64
CA SER A 831 9.63 2.30 -5.07
C SER A 831 10.88 3.13 -5.39
N CYS A 832 12.04 2.50 -5.61
CA CYS A 832 13.31 3.20 -5.85
C CYS A 832 13.55 3.56 -7.32
N GLY A 833 13.04 2.74 -8.26
CA GLY A 833 13.34 2.82 -9.69
C GLY A 833 12.96 4.15 -10.33
N LYS A 834 11.90 4.80 -9.84
CA LYS A 834 11.49 6.15 -10.29
C LYS A 834 12.65 7.15 -10.24
N CYS A 835 13.38 7.18 -9.13
CA CYS A 835 14.45 8.15 -8.86
C CYS A 835 15.87 7.60 -9.09
N HIS A 836 16.05 6.27 -9.13
CA HIS A 836 17.35 5.64 -9.25
C HIS A 836 17.40 4.69 -10.46
N GLU A 837 18.08 5.14 -11.52
CA GLU A 837 18.15 4.41 -12.80
C GLU A 837 18.70 2.99 -12.62
N ARG A 838 19.71 2.83 -11.75
CA ARG A 838 20.32 1.52 -11.38
C ARG A 838 19.37 0.50 -10.73
N TYR A 839 18.18 0.91 -10.32
CA TYR A 839 17.14 0.06 -9.73
C TYR A 839 15.93 -0.12 -10.65
N ARG A 840 16.00 0.40 -11.87
CA ARG A 840 15.08 0.03 -12.95
C ARG A 840 15.65 -1.20 -13.65
N TYR A 841 14.82 -2.22 -13.88
CA TYR A 841 15.25 -3.51 -14.42
C TYR A 841 14.59 -3.75 -15.77
N SER A 842 15.36 -4.28 -16.71
CA SER A 842 14.89 -4.73 -18.03
C SER A 842 14.60 -6.22 -18.01
N ALA A 843 13.63 -6.66 -18.81
CA ALA A 843 13.46 -8.07 -19.18
C ALA A 843 14.26 -8.46 -20.43
N ASP A 844 14.72 -7.46 -21.19
CA ASP A 844 15.57 -7.54 -22.38
C ASP A 844 17.06 -7.36 -22.02
#